data_AF-A0A653MMN4-F1
#
_entry.id   AF-A0A653MMN4-F1
#
_cell.length_a   1.000
_cell.length_b   1.000
_cell.length_c   1.000
_cell.angle_alpha   90.00
_cell.angle_beta   90.00
_cell.angle_gamma   90.00
#
_symmetry.space_group_name_H-M   'P 1'
#
loop_
_entity.id
_entity.type
_entity.pdbx_description
1 polymer ?
#
loop_
_entity_poly.entity_id
_entity_poly.type
_entity_poly.pdbx_seq_one_letter_code
_entity_poly.pdbx_strand_id
1 'polypeptide(L)'
;MVTSTGDADGFSVLRGTAKSGYAMQTLTTLAVPGVETDQWIGNTCVTENGEYVGVVYGPREFTNDDHAFNEGGWAAIVDTADGSVQSLGRGYSMAYFNPGCSSTSTVAFSRFDGIRTHIGAADAATGRHLLDVAVDGQVTSPIAQEGGRVLAAGPHGILDISEDGARSLVKTQGVAYDLSLAEDGALSWIDRKGDVATVRRLHDAVDPSGPATPEVVASGTVNRVGVRSDAAGRTWVLGASNDRRSATHTSLRFAPDVAPTSELSTEGAVASETPEALETNGGAQVVVPLTSTASGATAEVRATTTPDGVPAVTQSIDGTRIDGPRRSVATPARTARVTPAAATGLAATTVGSASNPAEAERTCAVARNDVRMQAAQPMPRQVEWAVNRAVRGELTEARPANWRNLAMSAYTPQGMFPRTALTGGGQIPDQVLLGVLMQESNLWQASRYTSPGETGNPLIGNYYGTDRDASTSEASFWKVAFDNADCGYGVGQITDGMRVSSSSPANNPAMPAAKQQAVAVDYQANIARAQQMLAAKWNQLQAKGITINNNDPSKIENWFGAVWIYNTGYQGPDDKGYEGLGWSNNPGNPNYPQNRLPFLDGRPSDASKPQNWPYPEKVMGFAAFSQGLIERQTARGGPEEVGGFRTASWNGGDVEGPRNRSKVKPPLDTFCNPKVNACNTGAAPGCTRVDSHCWWEAKAVWKQDCATTCGVAFHRFSPASSYMTEASASVGKSPSFPPACARTAELPSVAKIVDDLSLSVESSTMSQKPVNPACGSPVASQGSFRFDFGRASDGSYPSKIDTHQLGGGFNGHFFFTHTRADAAGYPSRVSGTWNLGESMAGKWGRVYVHTPDHAAWTQQAVYQVDRGDGKPVSRALPQRTYANTWRSIGVFQFSGTPKVTLTNLTADGEDYLDDIAWDAVAFEPLSAKPKDIIVSMGDSFSSGEGARGTKNGNPYYAETDNFGTEERSRNACHRSDASWSRKAAVSTSTMSIGARADANDPTLDYHFIACSGAVAADVSANAAGERGTKTRELPQIEQGYLDENTTLVTITIGGNDIGFSDVVRQCVVAGKLQTPCRELPQLSNGKSLENKTKDLTDASEDKVLEVLSSIQQAAPNAKIAILGYPPMFSNGVSCVSIKAVDQEWLDAAAEHLNATVKAAAARANRAGHAVYFGDPKTTFSGRNICSSSPAINGLVEYDAKNGGTPWNGDKPLVDFPWPGDNVQWGVSQQSFHPNTVGTGLYATVLQDTLRGRY
;
A
#
# COMPACT_ATOMS: atom_id res chain seq x y z
N MET A 1 20.16 2.31 -14.83
CA MET A 1 19.46 1.02 -14.69
C MET A 1 18.02 1.30 -14.31
N VAL A 2 17.08 0.58 -14.91
CA VAL A 2 15.65 0.62 -14.57
C VAL A 2 15.25 -0.80 -14.17
N THR A 3 14.40 -0.94 -13.16
CA THR A 3 13.76 -2.20 -12.79
C THR A 3 12.38 -1.90 -12.20
N SER A 4 11.66 -2.91 -11.71
CA SER A 4 10.31 -2.72 -11.16
C SER A 4 9.99 -3.67 -10.01
N THR A 5 9.05 -3.27 -9.17
CA THR A 5 8.44 -4.06 -8.10
C THR A 5 6.97 -3.67 -7.98
N GLY A 6 6.12 -4.53 -7.42
CA GLY A 6 4.73 -4.17 -7.17
C GLY A 6 4.16 -4.82 -5.91
N ASP A 7 3.25 -4.10 -5.29
CA ASP A 7 2.53 -4.41 -4.05
C ASP A 7 1.03 -4.13 -4.23
N ALA A 8 0.24 -4.08 -3.16
CA ALA A 8 -1.20 -3.80 -3.26
C ALA A 8 -1.54 -2.35 -3.66
N ASP A 9 -0.60 -1.42 -3.49
CA ASP A 9 -0.77 0.02 -3.71
C ASP A 9 -0.40 0.43 -5.13
N GLY A 10 0.58 -0.24 -5.76
CA GLY A 10 0.89 -0.01 -7.17
C GLY A 10 2.08 -0.78 -7.73
N PHE A 11 2.29 -0.63 -9.05
CA PHE A 11 3.45 -1.11 -9.77
C PHE A 11 4.53 -0.01 -9.85
N SER A 12 5.56 -0.13 -9.03
CA SER A 12 6.64 0.83 -8.89
C SER A 12 7.76 0.60 -9.90
N VAL A 13 8.08 1.63 -10.69
CA VAL A 13 9.24 1.68 -11.57
C VAL A 13 10.40 2.31 -10.80
N LEU A 14 11.54 1.62 -10.76
CA LEU A 14 12.72 2.01 -9.98
C LEU A 14 13.87 2.40 -10.90
N ARG A 15 14.63 3.44 -10.53
CA ARG A 15 15.82 3.91 -11.24
C ARG A 15 17.05 3.87 -10.32
N GLY A 16 18.15 3.29 -10.83
CA GLY A 16 19.47 3.31 -10.19
C GLY A 16 20.54 3.86 -11.13
N THR A 17 21.41 4.75 -10.63
CA THR A 17 22.48 5.39 -11.43
C THR A 17 23.87 4.96 -11.00
N ALA A 18 24.82 4.85 -11.94
CA ALA A 18 26.21 4.49 -11.61
C ALA A 18 26.85 5.49 -10.63
N LYS A 19 26.53 6.79 -10.75
CA LYS A 19 27.00 7.85 -9.85
C LYS A 19 26.59 7.64 -8.38
N SER A 20 25.44 7.02 -8.14
CA SER A 20 24.95 6.66 -6.80
C SER A 20 25.31 5.22 -6.40
N GLY A 21 26.19 4.54 -7.15
CA GLY A 21 26.48 3.12 -6.96
C GLY A 21 25.27 2.22 -7.24
N TYR A 22 24.34 2.65 -8.08
CA TYR A 22 23.05 1.98 -8.34
C TYR A 22 22.09 1.98 -7.15
N ALA A 23 22.18 2.97 -6.25
CA ALA A 23 21.11 3.22 -5.28
C ALA A 23 19.76 3.42 -5.98
N MET A 24 18.80 2.54 -5.66
CA MET A 24 17.47 2.53 -6.28
C MET A 24 16.59 3.62 -5.69
N GLN A 25 15.89 4.33 -6.56
CA GLN A 25 14.88 5.33 -6.23
C GLN A 25 13.60 5.01 -6.99
N THR A 26 12.45 5.15 -6.35
CA THR A 26 11.16 5.06 -7.05
C THR A 26 11.04 6.25 -7.99
N LEU A 27 10.96 5.95 -9.29
CA LEU A 27 10.76 6.94 -10.34
C LEU A 27 9.28 7.32 -10.41
N THR A 28 8.39 6.32 -10.39
CA THR A 28 6.94 6.48 -10.36
C THR A 28 6.28 5.19 -9.88
N THR A 29 5.04 5.27 -9.39
CA THR A 29 4.21 4.13 -9.02
C THR A 29 2.91 4.17 -9.81
N LEU A 30 2.67 3.14 -10.61
CA LEU A 30 1.53 3.02 -11.50
C LEU A 30 0.43 2.19 -10.84
N ALA A 31 -0.73 2.79 -10.65
CA ALA A 31 -1.93 2.10 -10.18
C ALA A 31 -3.15 2.67 -10.91
N VAL A 32 -4.24 1.91 -10.88
CA VAL A 32 -5.54 2.40 -11.40
C VAL A 32 -6.44 2.66 -10.20
N PRO A 33 -6.83 3.92 -9.95
CA PRO A 33 -7.65 4.27 -8.80
C PRO A 33 -8.91 3.40 -8.71
N GLY A 34 -9.15 2.85 -7.51
CA GLY A 34 -10.29 1.99 -7.21
C GLY A 34 -10.15 0.52 -7.60
N VAL A 35 -9.18 0.14 -8.44
CA VAL A 35 -8.92 -1.28 -8.73
C VAL A 35 -8.26 -1.94 -7.53
N GLU A 36 -8.98 -2.87 -6.89
CA GLU A 36 -8.48 -3.66 -5.78
C GLU A 36 -7.72 -4.90 -6.29
N THR A 37 -6.54 -5.12 -5.74
CA THR A 37 -5.70 -6.30 -5.97
C THR A 37 -4.86 -6.58 -4.73
N ASP A 38 -4.45 -7.83 -4.56
CA ASP A 38 -3.45 -8.21 -3.56
C ASP A 38 -2.02 -7.80 -3.97
N GLN A 39 -1.78 -7.65 -5.28
CA GLN A 39 -0.49 -7.27 -5.82
C GLN A 39 -0.60 -6.77 -7.27
N TRP A 40 -0.01 -5.61 -7.54
CA TRP A 40 0.25 -5.14 -8.89
C TRP A 40 1.49 -5.85 -9.47
N ILE A 41 1.38 -6.28 -10.72
CA ILE A 41 2.45 -6.94 -11.46
C ILE A 41 2.61 -6.29 -12.83
N GLY A 42 3.74 -6.52 -13.50
CA GLY A 42 3.96 -5.94 -14.81
C GLY A 42 5.34 -6.24 -15.41
N ASN A 43 5.55 -5.69 -16.60
CA ASN A 43 6.80 -5.76 -17.35
C ASN A 43 7.20 -4.34 -17.80
N THR A 44 8.50 -4.14 -17.99
CA THR A 44 9.06 -2.88 -18.44
C THR A 44 10.05 -3.10 -19.58
N CYS A 45 10.19 -2.11 -20.46
CA CYS A 45 11.29 -2.02 -21.43
C CYS A 45 11.82 -0.59 -21.47
N VAL A 46 13.10 -0.41 -21.79
CA VAL A 46 13.75 0.91 -21.85
C VAL A 46 14.10 1.23 -23.30
N THR A 47 13.80 2.44 -23.77
CA THR A 47 14.12 2.87 -25.14
C THR A 47 15.63 2.92 -25.38
N GLU A 48 16.03 2.81 -26.65
CA GLU A 48 17.39 3.14 -27.07
C GLU A 48 17.67 4.59 -26.64
N ASN A 49 18.88 4.94 -26.16
CA ASN A 49 19.22 6.18 -25.42
C ASN A 49 18.85 6.22 -23.93
N GLY A 50 17.89 5.40 -23.48
CA GLY A 50 17.51 5.30 -22.07
C GLY A 50 16.64 6.44 -21.53
N GLU A 51 16.02 7.24 -22.39
CA GLU A 51 15.18 8.39 -22.01
C GLU A 51 13.79 7.97 -21.53
N TYR A 52 13.21 6.90 -22.08
CA TYR A 52 11.84 6.48 -21.78
C TYR A 52 11.75 5.01 -21.35
N VAL A 53 10.74 4.69 -20.54
CA VAL A 53 10.39 3.33 -20.12
C VAL A 53 8.97 3.02 -20.58
N GLY A 54 8.82 2.03 -21.47
CA GLY A 54 7.52 1.42 -21.74
C GLY A 54 7.13 0.50 -20.59
N VAL A 55 5.89 0.55 -20.14
CA VAL A 55 5.37 -0.27 -19.05
C VAL A 55 4.05 -0.91 -19.43
N VAL A 56 3.87 -2.20 -19.09
CA VAL A 56 2.57 -2.87 -19.09
C VAL A 56 2.34 -3.48 -17.70
N TYR A 57 1.20 -3.17 -17.07
CA TYR A 57 0.94 -3.51 -15.67
C TYR A 57 -0.53 -3.85 -15.42
N GLY A 58 -0.80 -4.59 -14.33
CA GLY A 58 -2.14 -4.98 -13.92
C GLY A 58 -2.16 -5.81 -12.62
N PRO A 59 -3.35 -6.06 -12.04
CA PRO A 59 -3.58 -6.97 -10.92
C PRO A 59 -3.03 -8.39 -11.17
N ARG A 60 -2.45 -8.99 -10.13
CA ARG A 60 -1.93 -10.37 -10.15
C ARG A 60 -3.00 -11.39 -10.55
N GLU A 61 -4.25 -11.15 -10.17
CA GLU A 61 -5.39 -12.01 -10.45
C GLU A 61 -5.66 -12.14 -11.96
N PHE A 62 -5.21 -11.19 -12.79
CA PHE A 62 -5.32 -11.31 -14.24
C PHE A 62 -4.54 -12.50 -14.79
N THR A 63 -3.55 -13.01 -14.04
CA THR A 63 -2.82 -14.22 -14.41
C THR A 63 -3.60 -15.52 -14.23
N ASN A 64 -4.82 -15.45 -13.69
CA ASN A 64 -5.74 -16.57 -13.54
C ASN A 64 -6.85 -16.57 -14.61
N ASP A 65 -7.02 -15.50 -15.37
CA ASP A 65 -8.06 -15.38 -16.39
C ASP A 65 -7.44 -15.14 -17.77
N ASP A 66 -7.82 -15.95 -18.75
CA ASP A 66 -7.18 -15.92 -20.07
C ASP A 66 -7.42 -14.60 -20.82
N HIS A 67 -8.65 -14.07 -20.73
CA HIS A 67 -8.99 -12.80 -21.37
C HIS A 67 -8.27 -11.63 -20.68
N ALA A 68 -8.31 -11.57 -19.35
CA ALA A 68 -7.61 -10.55 -18.58
C ALA A 68 -6.08 -10.60 -18.77
N PHE A 69 -5.50 -11.79 -18.94
CA PHE A 69 -4.08 -11.93 -19.26
C PHE A 69 -3.74 -11.37 -20.65
N ASN A 70 -4.54 -11.68 -21.68
CA ASN A 70 -4.20 -11.33 -23.06
C ASN A 70 -4.57 -9.91 -23.46
N GLU A 71 -5.59 -9.31 -22.84
CA GLU A 71 -6.11 -8.00 -23.21
C GLU A 71 -6.40 -7.09 -22.01
N GLY A 72 -6.16 -7.55 -20.79
CA GLY A 72 -6.54 -6.83 -19.58
C GLY A 72 -5.49 -5.89 -19.00
N GLY A 73 -4.23 -5.91 -19.44
CA GLY A 73 -3.19 -5.03 -18.94
C GLY A 73 -3.37 -3.57 -19.37
N TRP A 74 -2.90 -2.64 -18.54
CA TRP A 74 -2.74 -1.23 -18.89
C TRP A 74 -1.32 -0.96 -19.37
N ALA A 75 -1.16 -0.01 -20.29
CA ALA A 75 0.15 0.45 -20.74
C ALA A 75 0.39 1.92 -20.43
N ALA A 76 1.66 2.24 -20.20
CA ALA A 76 2.13 3.61 -20.00
C ALA A 76 3.56 3.79 -20.54
N ILE A 77 3.93 5.03 -20.81
CA ILE A 77 5.31 5.44 -21.06
C ILE A 77 5.74 6.38 -19.93
N VAL A 78 6.91 6.12 -19.35
CA VAL A 78 7.48 6.88 -18.23
C VAL A 78 8.76 7.57 -18.68
N ASP A 79 8.86 8.88 -18.46
CA ASP A 79 10.10 9.64 -18.68
C ASP A 79 11.11 9.34 -17.57
N THR A 80 12.32 8.92 -17.93
CA THR A 80 13.35 8.54 -16.94
C THR A 80 13.96 9.73 -16.21
N ALA A 81 13.86 10.95 -16.76
CA ALA A 81 14.44 12.15 -16.19
C ALA A 81 13.64 12.64 -14.98
N ASP A 82 12.32 12.66 -15.07
CA ASP A 82 11.43 13.23 -14.04
C ASP A 82 10.31 12.30 -13.54
N GLY A 83 10.13 11.12 -14.14
CA GLY A 83 9.11 10.15 -13.75
C GLY A 83 7.69 10.47 -14.23
N SER A 84 7.53 11.45 -15.13
CA SER A 84 6.24 11.77 -15.72
C SER A 84 5.66 10.58 -16.49
N VAL A 85 4.35 10.38 -16.35
CA VAL A 85 3.63 9.20 -16.87
C VAL A 85 2.67 9.62 -17.98
N GLN A 86 2.79 8.96 -19.13
CA GLN A 86 1.84 9.03 -20.23
C GLN A 86 1.06 7.71 -20.30
N SER A 87 -0.23 7.72 -19.95
CA SER A 87 -1.06 6.52 -20.04
C SER A 87 -1.50 6.27 -21.48
N LEU A 88 -1.43 5.00 -21.91
CA LEU A 88 -1.92 4.52 -23.22
C LEU A 88 -3.26 3.75 -23.10
N GLY A 89 -3.82 3.66 -21.88
CA GLY A 89 -5.07 2.95 -21.62
C GLY A 89 -4.90 1.44 -21.36
N ARG A 90 -6.03 0.71 -21.38
CA ARG A 90 -6.12 -0.77 -21.26
C ARG A 90 -6.18 -1.41 -22.65
N GLY A 91 -6.01 -2.72 -22.70
CA GLY A 91 -6.10 -3.50 -23.93
C GLY A 91 -4.79 -4.21 -24.24
N TYR A 92 -3.90 -4.41 -23.26
CA TYR A 92 -2.55 -4.91 -23.50
C TYR A 92 -2.34 -6.27 -22.85
N SER A 93 -1.52 -7.13 -23.46
CA SER A 93 -1.19 -8.42 -22.89
C SER A 93 -0.21 -8.29 -21.73
N MET A 94 -0.41 -9.07 -20.66
CA MET A 94 0.53 -9.22 -19.56
C MET A 94 1.72 -10.13 -19.90
N ALA A 95 1.82 -10.65 -21.12
CA ALA A 95 2.91 -11.54 -21.54
C ALA A 95 4.30 -10.89 -21.33
N TYR A 96 5.28 -11.71 -20.94
CA TYR A 96 6.61 -11.25 -20.48
C TYR A 96 7.38 -10.37 -21.47
N PHE A 97 7.04 -10.46 -22.74
CA PHE A 97 7.70 -9.75 -23.84
C PHE A 97 7.05 -8.41 -24.19
N ASN A 98 5.98 -8.04 -23.49
CA ASN A 98 5.21 -6.83 -23.72
C ASN A 98 5.40 -5.89 -22.52
N PRO A 99 5.91 -4.66 -22.71
CA PRO A 99 6.22 -3.99 -23.98
C PRO A 99 7.61 -4.32 -24.54
N GLY A 100 7.86 -3.90 -25.79
CA GLY A 100 9.14 -4.08 -26.47
C GLY A 100 9.78 -2.79 -26.97
N CYS A 101 11.05 -2.59 -26.61
CA CYS A 101 11.81 -1.36 -26.88
C CYS A 101 13.12 -1.69 -27.63
N SER A 102 13.38 -1.01 -28.76
CA SER A 102 14.71 -0.92 -29.40
C SER A 102 14.84 0.28 -30.34
N SER A 103 14.06 1.33 -30.08
CA SER A 103 14.08 2.58 -30.81
C SER A 103 14.21 3.71 -29.80
N THR A 104 14.82 4.82 -30.20
CA THR A 104 14.97 6.00 -29.34
C THR A 104 13.65 6.69 -29.03
N SER A 105 12.69 6.60 -29.95
CA SER A 105 11.45 7.35 -29.91
C SER A 105 10.19 6.49 -30.04
N THR A 106 10.30 5.16 -30.07
CA THR A 106 9.15 4.28 -30.30
C THR A 106 9.13 3.09 -29.34
N VAL A 107 7.94 2.75 -28.83
CA VAL A 107 7.68 1.56 -28.00
C VAL A 107 6.62 0.70 -28.68
N ALA A 108 6.86 -0.61 -28.74
CA ALA A 108 5.93 -1.57 -29.32
C ALA A 108 5.12 -2.27 -28.24
N PHE A 109 3.85 -2.55 -28.57
CA PHE A 109 2.89 -3.20 -27.68
C PHE A 109 2.12 -4.28 -28.43
N SER A 110 1.56 -5.24 -27.68
CA SER A 110 0.74 -6.31 -28.26
C SER A 110 -0.44 -6.71 -27.39
N ARG A 111 -1.48 -7.24 -28.03
CA ARG A 111 -2.60 -7.96 -27.40
C ARG A 111 -3.07 -9.13 -28.28
N PHE A 112 -3.69 -10.14 -27.70
CA PHE A 112 -4.13 -11.33 -28.42
C PHE A 112 -5.63 -11.59 -28.17
N ASP A 113 -6.44 -11.55 -29.24
CA ASP A 113 -7.92 -11.70 -29.13
C ASP A 113 -8.39 -13.17 -29.15
N GLY A 114 -7.45 -14.11 -29.01
CA GLY A 114 -7.69 -15.56 -29.13
C GLY A 114 -7.44 -16.12 -30.53
N ILE A 115 -7.43 -15.27 -31.57
CA ILE A 115 -7.21 -15.69 -32.97
C ILE A 115 -6.13 -14.84 -33.65
N ARG A 116 -6.12 -13.53 -33.41
CA ARG A 116 -5.20 -12.56 -34.00
C ARG A 116 -4.45 -11.81 -32.92
N THR A 117 -3.20 -11.50 -33.19
CA THR A 117 -2.42 -10.57 -32.39
C THR A 117 -2.54 -9.16 -32.99
N HIS A 118 -3.00 -8.20 -32.20
CA HIS A 118 -2.93 -6.79 -32.55
C HIS A 118 -1.58 -6.25 -32.08
N ILE A 119 -0.80 -5.72 -33.01
CA ILE A 119 0.52 -5.15 -32.80
C ILE A 119 0.42 -3.64 -32.96
N GLY A 120 0.80 -2.92 -31.91
CA GLY A 120 0.81 -1.47 -31.88
C GLY A 120 2.21 -0.89 -31.68
N ALA A 121 2.40 0.35 -32.11
CA ALA A 121 3.58 1.15 -31.79
C ALA A 121 3.14 2.54 -31.34
N ALA A 122 3.82 3.11 -30.34
CA ALA A 122 3.58 4.47 -29.86
C ALA A 122 4.88 5.27 -29.81
N ASP A 123 4.77 6.55 -30.13
CA ASP A 123 5.83 7.53 -29.97
C ASP A 123 6.12 7.74 -28.48
N ALA A 124 7.36 7.53 -28.05
CA ALA A 124 7.76 7.52 -26.65
C ALA A 124 7.66 8.92 -25.99
N ALA A 125 7.87 9.98 -26.76
CA ALA A 125 7.85 11.35 -26.25
C ALA A 125 6.43 11.91 -26.14
N THR A 126 5.54 11.53 -27.05
CA THR A 126 4.18 12.11 -27.18
C THR A 126 3.05 11.16 -26.81
N GLY A 127 3.32 9.87 -26.68
CA GLY A 127 2.30 8.82 -26.47
C GLY A 127 1.42 8.59 -27.70
N ARG A 128 1.72 9.22 -28.83
CA ARG A 128 0.92 9.13 -30.05
C ARG A 128 1.04 7.73 -30.66
N HIS A 129 -0.09 7.08 -30.92
CA HIS A 129 -0.12 5.82 -31.68
C HIS A 129 0.45 6.05 -33.09
N LEU A 130 1.43 5.23 -33.46
CA LEU A 130 2.10 5.21 -34.76
C LEU A 130 1.66 4.02 -35.63
N LEU A 131 1.23 2.92 -35.00
CA LEU A 131 0.77 1.71 -35.68
C LEU A 131 -0.29 1.01 -34.84
N ASP A 132 -1.27 0.38 -35.50
CA ASP A 132 -2.19 -0.60 -34.93
C ASP A 132 -2.63 -1.57 -36.04
N VAL A 133 -2.09 -2.79 -36.02
CA VAL A 133 -2.29 -3.80 -37.07
C VAL A 133 -2.60 -5.16 -36.46
N ALA A 134 -3.66 -5.80 -36.94
CA ALA A 134 -3.99 -7.18 -36.59
C ALA A 134 -3.25 -8.17 -37.51
N VAL A 135 -2.59 -9.16 -36.92
CA VAL A 135 -1.88 -10.25 -37.60
C VAL A 135 -2.49 -11.58 -37.18
N ASP A 136 -2.68 -12.49 -38.14
CA ASP A 136 -3.24 -13.80 -37.87
C ASP A 136 -2.31 -14.67 -37.02
N GLY A 137 -2.89 -15.29 -36.00
CA GLY A 137 -2.20 -16.13 -35.04
C GLY A 137 -1.44 -15.38 -33.96
N GLN A 138 -0.85 -16.16 -33.06
CA GLN A 138 -0.14 -15.64 -31.90
C GLN A 138 1.26 -15.15 -32.30
N VAL A 139 1.43 -13.83 -32.33
CA VAL A 139 2.70 -13.13 -32.56
C VAL A 139 3.25 -12.62 -31.23
N THR A 140 4.55 -12.80 -30.98
CA THR A 140 5.20 -12.52 -29.69
C THR A 140 6.46 -11.68 -29.85
N SER A 141 6.98 -11.16 -28.74
CA SER A 141 8.24 -10.39 -28.71
C SER A 141 8.29 -9.26 -29.75
N PRO A 142 7.30 -8.35 -29.79
CA PRO A 142 7.34 -7.20 -30.66
C PRO A 142 8.49 -6.28 -30.25
N ILE A 143 9.16 -5.69 -31.23
CA ILE A 143 10.28 -4.78 -31.04
C ILE A 143 10.09 -3.57 -31.95
N ALA A 144 10.05 -2.39 -31.33
CA ALA A 144 9.84 -1.14 -32.03
C ALA A 144 11.04 -0.75 -32.93
N GLN A 145 10.73 -0.32 -34.15
CA GLN A 145 11.65 0.36 -35.04
C GLN A 145 11.25 1.84 -35.18
N GLU A 146 12.19 2.63 -35.70
CA GLU A 146 11.92 4.03 -36.04
C GLU A 146 10.79 4.14 -37.09
N GLY A 147 9.94 5.15 -36.94
CA GLY A 147 8.83 5.39 -37.87
C GLY A 147 7.61 4.48 -37.69
N GLY A 148 7.50 3.76 -36.57
CA GLY A 148 6.31 2.98 -36.22
C GLY A 148 6.26 1.55 -36.74
N ARG A 149 7.32 1.05 -37.40
CA ARG A 149 7.43 -0.36 -37.81
C ARG A 149 7.77 -1.26 -36.62
N VAL A 150 7.40 -2.54 -36.69
CA VAL A 150 7.62 -3.51 -35.61
C VAL A 150 8.19 -4.82 -36.16
N LEU A 151 9.26 -5.32 -35.55
CA LEU A 151 9.73 -6.70 -35.74
C LEU A 151 9.13 -7.60 -34.67
N ALA A 152 8.64 -8.78 -35.02
CA ALA A 152 8.05 -9.69 -34.04
C ALA A 152 8.24 -11.16 -34.41
N ALA A 153 8.16 -12.06 -33.43
CA ALA A 153 8.21 -13.50 -33.64
C ALA A 153 6.80 -14.04 -33.94
N GLY A 154 6.61 -14.56 -35.16
CA GLY A 154 5.39 -15.26 -35.54
C GLY A 154 5.54 -16.78 -35.52
N PRO A 155 4.43 -17.52 -35.71
CA PRO A 155 4.44 -18.99 -35.74
C PRO A 155 5.25 -19.59 -36.89
N HIS A 156 5.57 -18.79 -37.93
CA HIS A 156 6.28 -19.24 -39.14
C HIS A 156 7.66 -18.58 -39.36
N GLY A 157 8.14 -17.78 -38.40
CA GLY A 157 9.37 -17.03 -38.55
C GLY A 157 9.31 -15.66 -37.90
N ILE A 158 10.35 -14.86 -38.12
CA ILE A 158 10.34 -13.45 -37.76
C ILE A 158 9.54 -12.67 -38.80
N LEU A 159 8.65 -11.81 -38.33
CA LEU A 159 7.80 -10.92 -39.10
C LEU A 159 8.30 -9.48 -38.99
N ASP A 160 8.11 -8.72 -40.06
CA ASP A 160 8.23 -7.27 -40.10
C ASP A 160 6.86 -6.69 -40.43
N ILE A 161 6.38 -5.82 -39.56
CA ILE A 161 5.00 -5.38 -39.47
C ILE A 161 4.97 -3.87 -39.64
N SER A 162 4.12 -3.42 -40.56
CA SER A 162 3.89 -2.02 -40.91
C SER A 162 2.40 -1.82 -41.23
N GLU A 163 1.98 -0.59 -41.57
CA GLU A 163 0.59 -0.30 -41.97
C GLU A 163 0.11 -1.16 -43.16
N ASP A 164 1.04 -1.61 -44.01
CA ASP A 164 0.76 -2.48 -45.16
C ASP A 164 0.53 -3.97 -44.77
N GLY A 165 0.69 -4.32 -43.48
CA GLY A 165 0.57 -5.68 -42.95
C GLY A 165 1.89 -6.32 -42.55
N ALA A 166 1.88 -7.65 -42.36
CA ALA A 166 3.03 -8.43 -41.90
C ALA A 166 3.73 -9.16 -43.06
N ARG A 167 5.06 -9.00 -43.17
CA ARG A 167 5.93 -9.74 -44.11
C ARG A 167 6.89 -10.66 -43.36
N SER A 168 7.09 -11.88 -43.86
CA SER A 168 8.08 -12.82 -43.29
C SER A 168 9.50 -12.39 -43.68
N LEU A 169 10.36 -12.16 -42.69
CA LEU A 169 11.79 -11.88 -42.89
C LEU A 169 12.62 -13.16 -42.98
N VAL A 170 12.45 -14.06 -42.02
CA VAL A 170 13.22 -15.29 -41.94
C VAL A 170 12.45 -16.40 -41.24
N LYS A 171 12.63 -17.63 -41.72
CA LYS A 171 12.05 -18.83 -41.08
C LYS A 171 12.88 -19.25 -39.88
N THR A 172 12.22 -19.59 -38.79
CA THR A 172 12.82 -20.03 -37.53
C THR A 172 12.60 -21.53 -37.32
N GLN A 173 13.33 -22.12 -36.36
CA GLN A 173 13.13 -23.52 -35.94
C GLN A 173 12.12 -23.72 -34.79
N GLY A 174 11.54 -22.65 -34.30
CA GLY A 174 10.68 -22.58 -33.13
C GLY A 174 9.89 -21.29 -33.20
N VAL A 175 8.99 -21.05 -32.24
CA VAL A 175 8.62 -19.66 -31.92
C VAL A 175 9.86 -19.02 -31.31
N ALA A 176 10.42 -18.04 -32.01
CA ALA A 176 11.59 -17.31 -31.54
C ALA A 176 11.23 -16.47 -30.31
N TYR A 177 12.22 -16.25 -29.45
CA TYR A 177 12.06 -15.43 -28.26
C TYR A 177 13.34 -14.64 -27.97
N ASP A 178 13.26 -13.69 -27.03
CA ASP A 178 14.36 -12.79 -26.66
C ASP A 178 14.93 -12.08 -27.90
N LEU A 179 14.04 -11.53 -28.73
CA LEU A 179 14.46 -10.74 -29.88
C LEU A 179 15.21 -9.49 -29.39
N SER A 180 16.14 -9.02 -30.20
CA SER A 180 17.00 -7.87 -29.88
C SER A 180 17.49 -7.24 -31.17
N LEU A 181 17.20 -5.97 -31.39
CA LEU A 181 17.68 -5.21 -32.55
C LEU A 181 18.87 -4.35 -32.13
N ALA A 182 20.00 -4.50 -32.82
CA ALA A 182 21.20 -3.74 -32.54
C ALA A 182 21.25 -2.40 -33.27
N GLU A 183 22.08 -1.46 -32.80
CA GLU A 183 22.32 -0.14 -33.42
C GLU A 183 22.79 -0.22 -34.88
N ASP A 184 23.44 -1.33 -35.25
CA ASP A 184 23.90 -1.62 -36.61
C ASP A 184 22.81 -2.27 -37.50
N GLY A 185 21.56 -2.32 -37.03
CA GLY A 185 20.42 -2.90 -37.74
C GLY A 185 20.39 -4.44 -37.74
N ALA A 186 21.30 -5.11 -37.03
CA ALA A 186 21.31 -6.55 -36.94
C ALA A 186 20.29 -7.06 -35.91
N LEU A 187 19.43 -7.98 -36.32
CA LEU A 187 18.47 -8.64 -35.45
C LEU A 187 19.07 -9.92 -34.86
N SER A 188 18.95 -10.09 -33.56
CA SER A 188 19.32 -11.32 -32.85
C SER A 188 18.13 -11.90 -32.10
N TRP A 189 18.06 -13.23 -31.99
CA TRP A 189 16.98 -13.95 -31.29
C TRP A 189 17.43 -15.33 -30.86
N ILE A 190 16.59 -16.03 -30.09
CA ILE A 190 16.81 -17.43 -29.71
C ILE A 190 15.82 -18.34 -30.43
N ASP A 191 16.35 -19.32 -31.16
CA ASP A 191 15.61 -20.47 -31.69
C ASP A 191 15.70 -21.64 -30.71
N ARG A 192 14.56 -22.23 -30.32
CA ARG A 192 14.53 -23.48 -29.53
C ARG A 192 14.23 -24.69 -30.39
N LYS A 193 14.95 -25.79 -30.15
CA LYS A 193 14.56 -27.13 -30.57
C LYS A 193 14.77 -28.13 -29.43
N GLY A 194 13.70 -28.66 -28.86
CA GLY A 194 13.78 -29.47 -27.65
C GLY A 194 14.36 -28.64 -26.50
N ASP A 195 15.40 -29.14 -25.85
CA ASP A 195 16.11 -28.46 -24.75
C ASP A 195 17.29 -27.59 -25.22
N VAL A 196 17.51 -27.48 -26.54
CA VAL A 196 18.61 -26.70 -27.11
C VAL A 196 18.10 -25.31 -27.52
N ALA A 197 18.73 -24.28 -26.96
CA ALA A 197 18.59 -22.89 -27.38
C ALA A 197 19.76 -22.49 -28.27
N THR A 198 19.47 -21.95 -29.45
CA THR A 198 20.46 -21.46 -30.42
C THR A 198 20.23 -19.98 -30.64
N VAL A 199 21.23 -19.16 -30.30
CA VAL A 199 21.20 -17.73 -30.61
C VAL A 199 21.56 -17.53 -32.07
N ARG A 200 20.68 -16.85 -32.80
CA ARG A 200 20.83 -16.53 -34.20
C ARG A 200 20.92 -15.03 -34.40
N ARG A 201 21.61 -14.62 -35.46
CA ARG A 201 21.75 -13.22 -35.85
C ARG A 201 21.56 -13.05 -37.36
N LEU A 202 20.87 -11.99 -37.75
CA LEU A 202 20.59 -11.60 -39.13
C LEU A 202 21.05 -10.16 -39.34
N HIS A 203 21.94 -9.93 -40.29
CA HIS A 203 22.40 -8.59 -40.68
C HIS A 203 21.39 -7.96 -41.66
N ASP A 204 21.29 -6.64 -41.67
CA ASP A 204 20.40 -5.86 -42.55
C ASP A 204 18.91 -6.22 -42.46
N ALA A 205 18.41 -6.48 -41.23
CA ALA A 205 17.01 -6.88 -41.01
C ALA A 205 15.99 -5.77 -41.38
N VAL A 206 16.44 -4.52 -41.47
CA VAL A 206 15.62 -3.32 -41.75
C VAL A 206 15.41 -3.09 -43.26
N ASP A 207 16.36 -3.51 -44.12
CA ASP A 207 16.29 -3.36 -45.59
C ASP A 207 16.87 -4.57 -46.35
N PRO A 208 16.17 -5.71 -46.37
CA PRO A 208 16.67 -6.93 -47.00
C PRO A 208 16.56 -6.85 -48.53
N SER A 209 17.69 -6.77 -49.23
CA SER A 209 17.77 -6.92 -50.71
C SER A 209 17.56 -8.37 -51.21
N GLY A 210 17.24 -9.32 -50.31
CA GLY A 210 16.94 -10.72 -50.61
C GLY A 210 16.90 -11.62 -49.36
N PRO A 211 16.59 -12.93 -49.47
CA PRO A 211 16.54 -13.84 -48.32
C PRO A 211 17.96 -14.10 -47.77
N ALA A 212 18.27 -13.49 -46.63
CA ALA A 212 19.54 -13.67 -45.92
C ALA A 212 19.49 -14.87 -44.95
N THR A 213 20.58 -15.63 -44.86
CA THR A 213 20.68 -16.81 -43.98
C THR A 213 21.23 -16.38 -42.62
N PRO A 214 20.53 -16.62 -41.50
CA PRO A 214 21.00 -16.24 -40.17
C PRO A 214 22.26 -17.00 -39.76
N GLU A 215 23.22 -16.29 -39.16
CA GLU A 215 24.38 -16.90 -38.53
C GLU A 215 24.04 -17.44 -37.13
N VAL A 216 24.77 -18.46 -36.68
CA VAL A 216 24.69 -18.99 -35.32
C VAL A 216 25.81 -18.40 -34.48
N VAL A 217 25.46 -17.67 -33.42
CA VAL A 217 26.44 -16.96 -32.57
C VAL A 217 26.74 -17.69 -31.26
N ALA A 218 25.74 -18.38 -30.72
CA ALA A 218 25.86 -19.17 -29.49
C ALA A 218 24.85 -20.32 -29.43
N SER A 219 25.14 -21.34 -28.62
CA SER A 219 24.16 -22.36 -28.25
C SER A 219 24.35 -22.87 -26.82
N GLY A 220 23.28 -23.37 -26.22
CA GLY A 220 23.27 -23.92 -24.86
C GLY A 220 21.92 -24.57 -24.51
N THR A 221 21.72 -24.94 -23.25
CA THR A 221 20.41 -25.43 -22.79
C THR A 221 19.43 -24.26 -22.65
N VAL A 222 18.13 -24.52 -22.85
CA VAL A 222 17.11 -23.45 -22.93
C VAL A 222 17.11 -22.53 -21.71
N ASN A 223 17.30 -23.08 -20.52
CA ASN A 223 17.31 -22.36 -19.24
C ASN A 223 18.67 -21.73 -18.88
N ARG A 224 19.66 -21.75 -19.79
CA ARG A 224 21.02 -21.22 -19.57
C ARG A 224 21.43 -20.15 -20.56
N VAL A 225 20.57 -19.83 -21.54
CA VAL A 225 20.88 -18.87 -22.60
C VAL A 225 19.77 -17.81 -22.67
N GLY A 226 20.19 -16.55 -22.71
CA GLY A 226 19.31 -15.39 -22.87
C GLY A 226 19.91 -14.36 -23.81
N VAL A 227 19.07 -13.52 -24.42
CA VAL A 227 19.51 -12.41 -25.28
C VAL A 227 18.85 -11.11 -24.80
N ARG A 228 19.64 -10.04 -24.66
CA ARG A 228 19.17 -8.71 -24.23
C ARG A 228 19.87 -7.61 -25.01
N SER A 229 19.24 -6.44 -25.11
CA SER A 229 19.91 -5.22 -25.55
C SER A 229 20.22 -4.31 -24.36
N ASP A 230 21.31 -3.56 -24.46
CA ASP A 230 21.47 -2.34 -23.66
C ASP A 230 20.89 -1.12 -24.38
N ALA A 231 20.83 0.02 -23.71
CA ALA A 231 20.21 1.22 -24.28
C ALA A 231 21.05 1.84 -25.41
N ALA A 232 22.30 1.41 -25.60
CA ALA A 232 23.12 1.81 -26.74
C ALA A 232 22.89 0.89 -27.96
N GLY A 233 21.87 0.03 -27.94
CA GLY A 233 21.58 -0.88 -29.04
C GLY A 233 22.63 -1.98 -29.20
N ARG A 234 23.40 -2.33 -28.15
CA ARG A 234 24.33 -3.48 -28.23
C ARG A 234 23.61 -4.73 -27.75
N THR A 235 23.74 -5.82 -28.52
CA THR A 235 23.16 -7.11 -28.18
C THR A 235 24.10 -7.92 -27.28
N TRP A 236 23.57 -8.43 -26.19
CA TRP A 236 24.25 -9.26 -25.20
C TRP A 236 23.69 -10.69 -25.20
N VAL A 237 24.59 -11.68 -25.26
CA VAL A 237 24.28 -13.09 -25.00
C VAL A 237 24.62 -13.39 -23.54
N LEU A 238 23.61 -13.73 -22.75
CA LEU A 238 23.70 -14.00 -21.32
C LEU A 238 23.76 -15.51 -21.04
N GLY A 239 24.53 -15.89 -20.02
CA GLY A 239 24.62 -17.26 -19.51
C GLY A 239 25.61 -18.19 -20.25
N ALA A 240 25.72 -19.41 -19.74
CA ALA A 240 26.74 -20.37 -20.15
C ALA A 240 26.42 -21.03 -21.51
N SER A 241 26.98 -20.48 -22.59
CA SER A 241 26.96 -21.09 -23.93
C SER A 241 28.13 -22.06 -24.12
N ASN A 242 27.87 -23.27 -24.62
CA ASN A 242 28.89 -24.31 -24.85
C ASN A 242 29.74 -24.06 -26.11
N ASP A 243 29.19 -23.32 -27.08
CA ASP A 243 29.85 -22.99 -28.35
C ASP A 243 29.73 -21.49 -28.60
N ARG A 244 30.82 -20.73 -28.38
CA ARG A 244 30.87 -19.29 -28.74
C ARG A 244 31.60 -19.12 -30.06
N ARG A 245 30.96 -18.48 -31.03
CA ARG A 245 31.64 -18.00 -32.23
C ARG A 245 31.99 -16.52 -32.05
N SER A 246 33.20 -16.26 -31.60
CA SER A 246 33.84 -14.93 -31.62
C SER A 246 34.43 -14.73 -33.02
N ALA A 247 34.38 -13.58 -33.69
CA ALA A 247 35.33 -12.52 -33.37
C ALA A 247 35.22 -11.22 -34.23
N THR A 248 34.10 -10.88 -34.87
CA THR A 248 34.06 -9.73 -35.81
C THR A 248 33.00 -8.67 -35.58
N HIS A 249 32.09 -8.81 -34.60
CA HIS A 249 30.93 -7.93 -34.47
C HIS A 249 31.07 -6.94 -33.31
N THR A 250 31.13 -5.64 -33.62
CA THR A 250 31.32 -4.56 -32.63
C THR A 250 30.10 -4.28 -31.76
N SER A 251 28.90 -4.73 -32.16
CA SER A 251 27.64 -4.58 -31.41
C SER A 251 27.20 -5.86 -30.68
N LEU A 252 27.95 -6.97 -30.77
CA LEU A 252 27.68 -8.22 -30.03
C LEU A 252 28.57 -8.34 -28.78
N ARG A 253 28.00 -8.74 -27.64
CA ARG A 253 28.70 -8.96 -26.37
C ARG A 253 28.28 -10.28 -25.72
N PHE A 254 29.12 -10.81 -24.85
CA PHE A 254 28.87 -12.05 -24.10
C PHE A 254 29.08 -11.82 -22.60
N ALA A 255 28.10 -12.22 -21.79
CA ALA A 255 28.16 -12.18 -20.33
C ALA A 255 27.77 -13.55 -19.75
N PRO A 256 28.71 -14.51 -19.70
CA PRO A 256 28.37 -15.90 -19.44
C PRO A 256 28.04 -16.24 -17.98
N ASP A 257 28.48 -15.39 -17.06
CA ASP A 257 28.25 -15.54 -15.63
C ASP A 257 26.96 -14.82 -15.18
N VAL A 258 26.27 -14.14 -16.10
CA VAL A 258 24.99 -13.46 -15.86
C VAL A 258 23.84 -14.43 -16.15
N ALA A 259 22.83 -14.42 -15.28
CA ALA A 259 21.65 -15.26 -15.49
C ALA A 259 20.90 -14.90 -16.80
N PRO A 260 20.32 -15.88 -17.51
CA PRO A 260 19.72 -15.66 -18.82
C PRO A 260 18.44 -14.80 -18.80
N THR A 261 17.86 -14.58 -17.62
CA THR A 261 16.63 -13.80 -17.45
C THR A 261 16.88 -12.39 -16.91
N SER A 262 18.14 -12.01 -16.66
CA SER A 262 18.48 -10.71 -16.07
C SER A 262 18.13 -9.53 -16.98
N GLU A 263 17.82 -8.39 -16.38
CA GLU A 263 17.68 -7.08 -17.03
C GLU A 263 19.04 -6.39 -17.05
N LEU A 264 19.38 -5.66 -18.12
CA LEU A 264 20.66 -4.96 -18.23
C LEU A 264 20.54 -3.50 -17.80
N SER A 265 21.60 -2.94 -17.23
CA SER A 265 21.73 -1.50 -17.13
C SER A 265 21.79 -0.87 -18.53
N THR A 266 21.45 0.42 -18.62
CA THR A 266 21.44 1.17 -19.89
C THR A 266 22.78 1.11 -20.63
N GLU A 267 23.90 0.99 -19.90
CA GLU A 267 25.25 0.85 -20.47
C GLU A 267 25.73 -0.61 -20.57
N GLY A 268 24.91 -1.59 -20.19
CA GLY A 268 25.26 -3.01 -20.18
C GLY A 268 26.38 -3.38 -19.19
N ALA A 269 26.74 -2.50 -18.25
CA ALA A 269 27.84 -2.72 -17.31
C ALA A 269 27.48 -3.66 -16.15
N VAL A 270 26.21 -3.67 -15.76
CA VAL A 270 25.67 -4.55 -14.72
C VAL A 270 24.36 -5.14 -15.20
N ALA A 271 24.08 -6.36 -14.76
CA ALA A 271 22.82 -7.04 -14.95
C ALA A 271 22.12 -7.20 -13.61
N SER A 272 20.81 -7.07 -13.58
CA SER A 272 19.99 -7.27 -12.39
C SER A 272 19.07 -8.47 -12.55
N GLU A 273 18.94 -9.26 -11.49
CA GLU A 273 17.85 -10.23 -11.40
C GLU A 273 16.57 -9.55 -10.88
N THR A 274 15.45 -10.26 -10.94
CA THR A 274 14.17 -9.76 -10.44
C THR A 274 14.33 -9.34 -8.97
N PRO A 275 13.97 -8.09 -8.62
CA PRO A 275 14.05 -7.62 -7.24
C PRO A 275 13.24 -8.51 -6.28
N GLU A 276 13.78 -8.71 -5.08
CA GLU A 276 13.10 -9.39 -3.98
C GLU A 276 12.59 -8.34 -2.99
N ALA A 277 11.27 -8.29 -2.77
CA ALA A 277 10.70 -7.56 -1.65
C ALA A 277 10.77 -8.43 -0.38
N LEU A 278 11.37 -7.89 0.68
CA LEU A 278 11.54 -8.50 1.99
C LEU A 278 11.01 -7.54 3.05
N GLU A 279 9.92 -7.85 3.72
CA GLU A 279 9.49 -7.06 4.89
C GLU A 279 10.45 -7.33 6.07
N THR A 280 10.99 -6.27 6.67
CA THR A 280 11.84 -6.37 7.86
C THR A 280 11.22 -5.57 9.02
N ASN A 281 11.67 -5.80 10.25
CA ASN A 281 11.21 -5.05 11.43
C ASN A 281 11.44 -3.52 11.34
N GLY A 282 12.11 -3.03 10.28
CA GLY A 282 12.32 -1.61 9.97
C GLY A 282 11.66 -1.13 8.66
N GLY A 283 10.73 -1.90 8.08
CA GLY A 283 10.03 -1.64 6.82
C GLY A 283 10.37 -2.64 5.70
N ALA A 284 9.68 -2.52 4.57
CA ALA A 284 9.97 -3.27 3.35
C ALA A 284 11.42 -3.02 2.88
N GLN A 285 12.09 -4.06 2.41
CA GLN A 285 13.41 -4.03 1.79
C GLN A 285 13.29 -4.59 0.40
N VAL A 286 13.65 -3.82 -0.61
CA VAL A 286 13.86 -4.32 -1.96
C VAL A 286 15.33 -4.69 -2.09
N VAL A 287 15.61 -5.98 -2.28
CA VAL A 287 16.94 -6.49 -2.58
C VAL A 287 17.04 -6.68 -4.09
N VAL A 288 18.01 -6.01 -4.71
CA VAL A 288 18.32 -6.15 -6.13
C VAL A 288 19.67 -6.84 -6.27
N PRO A 289 19.69 -8.13 -6.65
CA PRO A 289 20.92 -8.82 -7.00
C PRO A 289 21.48 -8.21 -8.29
N LEU A 290 22.75 -7.81 -8.27
CA LEU A 290 23.50 -7.29 -9.41
C LEU A 290 24.67 -8.23 -9.76
N THR A 291 24.95 -8.37 -11.04
CA THR A 291 26.12 -9.08 -11.55
C THR A 291 26.85 -8.20 -12.56
N SER A 292 28.15 -8.02 -12.39
CA SER A 292 29.01 -7.36 -13.36
C SER A 292 29.07 -8.17 -14.65
N THR A 293 28.72 -7.56 -15.78
CA THR A 293 28.75 -8.25 -17.08
C THR A 293 30.17 -8.52 -17.57
N ALA A 294 31.15 -7.77 -17.08
CA ALA A 294 32.55 -7.88 -17.48
C ALA A 294 33.34 -8.90 -16.64
N SER A 295 33.05 -9.01 -15.34
CA SER A 295 33.83 -9.83 -14.40
C SER A 295 33.06 -10.99 -13.77
N GLY A 296 31.74 -11.04 -13.91
CA GLY A 296 30.88 -12.01 -13.22
C GLY A 296 30.75 -11.77 -11.71
N ALA A 297 31.35 -10.71 -11.17
CA ALA A 297 31.28 -10.38 -9.75
C ALA A 297 29.85 -10.01 -9.36
N THR A 298 29.37 -10.56 -8.24
CA THR A 298 28.02 -10.32 -7.72
C THR A 298 28.03 -9.27 -6.61
N ALA A 299 26.99 -8.45 -6.60
CA ALA A 299 26.72 -7.49 -5.54
C ALA A 299 25.23 -7.50 -5.23
N GLU A 300 24.85 -7.06 -4.04
CA GLU A 300 23.45 -6.82 -3.70
C GLU A 300 23.27 -5.35 -3.35
N VAL A 301 22.27 -4.74 -3.98
CA VAL A 301 21.78 -3.41 -3.60
C VAL A 301 20.53 -3.63 -2.76
N ARG A 302 20.61 -3.27 -1.48
CA ARG A 302 19.47 -3.33 -0.58
C ARG A 302 18.92 -1.93 -0.46
N ALA A 303 17.77 -1.68 -1.08
CA ALA A 303 16.99 -0.49 -0.83
C ALA A 303 16.01 -0.83 0.29
N THR A 304 16.29 -0.36 1.51
CA THR A 304 15.25 -0.40 2.54
C THR A 304 14.29 0.73 2.23
N THR A 305 13.09 0.39 1.78
CA THR A 305 11.93 1.25 1.99
C THR A 305 11.66 1.20 3.48
N THR A 306 12.42 2.02 4.21
CA THR A 306 11.94 2.43 5.51
C THR A 306 10.61 3.16 5.26
N PRO A 307 9.71 3.26 6.26
CA PRO A 307 8.42 3.98 6.17
C PRO A 307 8.51 5.50 5.84
N ASP A 308 9.62 5.90 5.22
CA ASP A 308 10.26 7.18 5.08
C ASP A 308 10.25 7.66 3.62
N GLY A 309 10.01 6.77 2.66
CA GLY A 309 10.25 7.01 1.23
C GLY A 309 11.71 7.34 0.87
N VAL A 310 12.63 7.39 1.83
CA VAL A 310 14.07 7.54 1.61
C VAL A 310 14.69 6.16 1.57
N PRO A 311 15.09 5.65 0.39
CA PRO A 311 15.74 4.35 0.31
C PRO A 311 17.07 4.44 1.07
N ALA A 312 17.16 3.80 2.25
CA ALA A 312 18.44 3.53 2.87
C ALA A 312 19.09 2.44 2.03
N VAL A 313 19.90 2.88 1.06
CA VAL A 313 20.61 1.96 0.18
C VAL A 313 21.89 1.52 0.85
N THR A 314 21.93 0.25 1.24
CA THR A 314 23.17 -0.42 1.62
C THR A 314 23.62 -1.28 0.46
N GLN A 315 24.92 -1.21 0.14
CA GLN A 315 25.52 -2.02 -0.91
C GLN A 315 26.47 -3.00 -0.26
N SER A 316 26.39 -4.26 -0.66
CA SER A 316 27.36 -5.27 -0.27
C SER A 316 27.93 -5.94 -1.51
N ILE A 317 29.27 -6.00 -1.57
CA ILE A 317 30.02 -6.74 -2.60
C ILE A 317 30.71 -7.88 -1.87
N ASP A 318 30.46 -9.13 -2.29
CA ASP A 318 31.02 -10.34 -1.69
C ASP A 318 30.91 -10.40 -0.14
N GLY A 319 29.76 -9.97 0.40
CA GLY A 319 29.49 -9.94 1.85
C GLY A 319 30.17 -8.80 2.63
N THR A 320 30.93 -7.94 1.95
CA THR A 320 31.56 -6.74 2.53
C THR A 320 30.65 -5.53 2.34
N ARG A 321 30.20 -4.93 3.44
CA ARG A 321 29.32 -3.75 3.45
C ARG A 321 30.11 -2.50 3.05
N ILE A 322 29.62 -1.79 2.05
CA ILE A 322 30.10 -0.47 1.63
C ILE A 322 28.94 0.51 1.85
N ASP A 323 29.08 1.41 2.82
CA ASP A 323 28.09 2.45 3.05
C ASP A 323 28.21 3.51 1.94
N GLY A 324 27.20 3.62 1.08
CA GLY A 324 27.15 4.63 0.02
C GLY A 324 26.77 6.03 0.54
N PRO A 325 27.12 7.10 -0.17
CA PRO A 325 26.78 8.47 0.24
C PRO A 325 25.27 8.72 0.18
N ARG A 326 24.70 9.17 1.31
CA ARG A 326 23.31 9.64 1.41
C ARG A 326 23.15 10.94 0.62
N ARG A 327 22.30 10.94 -0.41
CA ARG A 327 21.90 12.16 -1.12
C ARG A 327 20.39 12.34 -1.04
N SER A 328 19.97 13.46 -0.48
CA SER A 328 18.63 14.01 -0.60
C SER A 328 18.47 14.58 -2.01
N VAL A 329 17.57 13.98 -2.80
CA VAL A 329 17.04 14.60 -4.01
C VAL A 329 15.56 14.80 -3.73
N ALA A 330 15.18 16.04 -3.46
CA ALA A 330 13.77 16.42 -3.37
C ALA A 330 13.22 16.43 -4.80
N THR A 331 12.23 15.59 -5.07
CA THR A 331 11.43 15.67 -6.29
C THR A 331 9.96 15.53 -5.91
N PRO A 332 9.09 16.47 -6.28
CA PRO A 332 7.67 16.39 -5.96
C PRO A 332 7.02 15.31 -6.83
N ALA A 333 6.52 14.24 -6.22
CA ALA A 333 5.59 13.35 -6.90
C ALA A 333 4.30 14.13 -7.17
N ARG A 334 4.10 14.56 -8.42
CA ARG A 334 2.82 15.12 -8.87
C ARG A 334 2.03 14.02 -9.56
N THR A 335 0.90 13.67 -8.97
CA THR A 335 -0.19 12.97 -9.65
C THR A 335 -0.66 13.81 -10.85
N ALA A 336 -0.61 13.24 -12.05
CA ALA A 336 -0.96 13.94 -13.28
C ALA A 336 -2.49 13.97 -13.47
N ARG A 337 -3.04 15.17 -13.74
CA ARG A 337 -4.46 15.45 -13.97
C ARG A 337 -4.78 15.33 -15.47
N VAL A 338 -5.81 14.58 -15.84
CA VAL A 338 -6.40 14.57 -17.19
C VAL A 338 -7.84 15.11 -17.12
N THR A 339 -8.16 16.11 -17.95
CA THR A 339 -9.51 16.70 -18.08
C THR A 339 -10.41 15.89 -19.00
N PRO A 340 -11.64 15.51 -18.60
CA PRO A 340 -12.53 14.73 -19.46
C PRO A 340 -13.49 15.60 -20.29
N ALA A 341 -13.74 15.16 -21.53
CA ALA A 341 -14.85 15.61 -22.36
C ALA A 341 -16.11 14.77 -22.09
N ALA A 342 -17.27 15.43 -22.12
CA ALA A 342 -18.55 14.86 -21.74
C ALA A 342 -19.09 13.80 -22.74
N ALA A 343 -19.62 12.70 -22.21
CA ALA A 343 -20.48 11.78 -22.96
C ALA A 343 -21.74 11.43 -22.17
N THR A 344 -22.86 11.44 -22.89
CA THR A 344 -24.24 11.28 -22.41
C THR A 344 -24.76 9.85 -22.53
N GLY A 345 -25.57 9.44 -21.54
CA GLY A 345 -26.75 8.59 -21.74
C GLY A 345 -26.67 7.19 -21.14
N LEU A 346 -27.42 6.94 -20.06
CA LEU A 346 -27.72 5.59 -19.58
C LEU A 346 -29.20 5.44 -19.19
N ALA A 347 -29.73 4.26 -19.51
CA ALA A 347 -31.06 3.79 -19.19
C ALA A 347 -31.21 3.41 -17.70
N ALA A 348 -32.44 3.49 -17.20
CA ALA A 348 -32.77 3.40 -15.78
C ALA A 348 -32.55 1.99 -15.18
N THR A 349 -31.68 1.91 -14.18
CA THR A 349 -31.44 0.75 -13.30
C THR A 349 -32.26 0.87 -12.01
N THR A 350 -32.50 -0.27 -11.33
CA THR A 350 -33.04 -0.32 -9.97
C THR A 350 -32.12 0.47 -9.03
N VAL A 351 -32.66 1.53 -8.41
CA VAL A 351 -31.88 2.48 -7.60
C VAL A 351 -31.55 1.86 -6.24
N GLY A 352 -30.26 1.80 -5.91
CA GLY A 352 -29.77 1.37 -4.60
C GLY A 352 -30.19 2.28 -3.46
N SER A 353 -29.95 1.86 -2.22
CA SER A 353 -30.21 2.70 -1.05
C SER A 353 -29.13 3.78 -0.90
N ALA A 354 -29.53 5.05 -0.70
CA ALA A 354 -28.61 6.15 -0.41
C ALA A 354 -27.89 6.02 0.94
N SER A 355 -28.29 5.05 1.79
CA SER A 355 -27.84 5.00 3.18
C SER A 355 -27.48 3.63 3.71
N ASN A 356 -27.88 2.56 3.02
CA ASN A 356 -27.49 1.21 3.38
C ASN A 356 -26.16 0.92 2.65
N PRO A 357 -25.07 0.63 3.37
CA PRO A 357 -23.80 0.33 2.73
C PRO A 357 -23.85 -0.99 1.94
N ALA A 358 -24.73 -1.93 2.30
CA ALA A 358 -24.95 -3.16 1.52
C ALA A 358 -25.86 -2.94 0.30
N GLU A 359 -25.48 -3.49 -0.85
CA GLU A 359 -26.21 -3.36 -2.12
C GLU A 359 -27.30 -4.42 -2.26
N ALA A 360 -28.56 -3.97 -2.33
CA ALA A 360 -29.69 -4.86 -2.54
C ALA A 360 -29.80 -5.29 -4.03
N GLU A 361 -29.31 -4.44 -4.92
CA GLU A 361 -29.31 -4.54 -6.38
C GLU A 361 -28.17 -5.41 -6.96
N ARG A 362 -27.34 -6.00 -6.10
CA ARG A 362 -26.17 -6.80 -6.46
C ARG A 362 -26.51 -8.08 -7.24
N THR A 363 -25.55 -8.52 -8.06
CA THR A 363 -25.57 -9.85 -8.71
C THR A 363 -24.97 -10.94 -7.82
N CYS A 364 -23.96 -10.61 -7.03
CA CYS A 364 -23.28 -11.60 -6.19
C CYS A 364 -24.08 -11.94 -4.92
N ALA A 365 -24.06 -13.20 -4.51
CA ALA A 365 -24.98 -13.72 -3.50
C ALA A 365 -24.86 -13.01 -2.14
N VAL A 366 -23.63 -12.82 -1.67
CA VAL A 366 -23.32 -12.20 -0.38
C VAL A 366 -22.90 -10.75 -0.61
N ALA A 367 -23.59 -9.82 0.03
CA ALA A 367 -23.33 -8.40 -0.15
C ALA A 367 -21.99 -8.00 0.48
N ARG A 368 -21.29 -7.07 -0.17
CA ARG A 368 -20.23 -6.29 0.47
C ARG A 368 -20.88 -5.37 1.51
N ASN A 369 -20.15 -5.04 2.58
CA ASN A 369 -20.58 -4.14 3.65
C ASN A 369 -21.90 -4.53 4.38
N ASP A 370 -22.38 -5.78 4.27
CA ASP A 370 -23.40 -6.28 5.18
C ASP A 370 -22.74 -6.59 6.52
N VAL A 371 -23.06 -5.77 7.52
CA VAL A 371 -22.57 -5.86 8.90
C VAL A 371 -22.87 -7.19 9.60
N ARG A 372 -23.73 -8.03 9.01
CA ARG A 372 -24.03 -9.39 9.51
C ARG A 372 -23.20 -10.47 8.82
N MET A 373 -22.38 -10.10 7.83
CA MET A 373 -21.64 -11.01 6.95
C MET A 373 -20.20 -10.56 6.82
N GLN A 374 -19.42 -10.73 7.88
CA GLN A 374 -17.96 -10.53 7.84
C GLN A 374 -17.25 -11.88 7.75
N ALA A 375 -16.26 -11.97 6.86
CA ALA A 375 -15.39 -13.12 6.73
C ALA A 375 -14.21 -12.98 7.69
N ALA A 376 -13.87 -14.05 8.41
CA ALA A 376 -12.63 -14.11 9.17
C ALA A 376 -11.45 -14.36 8.23
N GLN A 377 -10.40 -13.54 8.30
CA GLN A 377 -9.17 -13.80 7.57
C GLN A 377 -8.36 -14.86 8.34
N PRO A 378 -8.20 -16.09 7.81
CA PRO A 378 -7.44 -17.12 8.48
C PRO A 378 -5.93 -16.78 8.45
N MET A 379 -5.22 -17.24 9.48
CA MET A 379 -3.77 -17.32 9.45
C MET A 379 -3.32 -18.41 8.45
N PRO A 380 -2.14 -18.29 7.80
CA PRO A 380 -1.67 -19.29 6.84
C PRO A 380 -1.71 -20.73 7.37
N ARG A 381 -1.34 -20.92 8.65
CA ARG A 381 -1.36 -22.24 9.31
C ARG A 381 -2.77 -22.79 9.54
N GLN A 382 -3.78 -21.93 9.70
CA GLN A 382 -5.18 -22.36 9.80
C GLN A 382 -5.68 -22.89 8.47
N VAL A 383 -5.25 -22.30 7.35
CA VAL A 383 -5.55 -22.80 6.00
C VAL A 383 -4.86 -24.14 5.75
N GLU A 384 -3.56 -24.27 6.08
CA GLU A 384 -2.82 -25.54 6.01
C GLU A 384 -3.53 -26.65 6.81
N TRP A 385 -3.92 -26.35 8.05
CA TRP A 385 -4.69 -27.28 8.90
C TRP A 385 -6.03 -27.66 8.28
N ALA A 386 -6.77 -26.70 7.73
CA ALA A 386 -8.07 -26.98 7.14
C ALA A 386 -7.95 -27.85 5.88
N VAL A 387 -6.93 -27.61 5.04
CA VAL A 387 -6.65 -28.46 3.88
C VAL A 387 -6.29 -29.89 4.30
N ASN A 388 -5.42 -30.07 5.31
CA ASN A 388 -5.03 -31.39 5.83
C ASN A 388 -6.27 -32.24 6.20
N ARG A 389 -7.32 -31.61 6.75
CA ARG A 389 -8.58 -32.27 7.09
C ARG A 389 -9.55 -32.39 5.89
N ALA A 390 -9.65 -31.37 5.05
CA ALA A 390 -10.57 -31.36 3.91
C ALA A 390 -10.32 -32.53 2.95
N VAL A 391 -9.05 -32.80 2.61
CA VAL A 391 -8.70 -33.87 1.66
C VAL A 391 -9.01 -35.27 2.20
N ARG A 392 -9.19 -35.41 3.51
CA ARG A 392 -9.60 -36.65 4.20
C ARG A 392 -11.11 -36.71 4.46
N GLY A 393 -11.81 -35.59 4.34
CA GLY A 393 -13.23 -35.47 4.67
C GLY A 393 -13.50 -35.23 6.16
N GLU A 394 -12.53 -34.62 6.87
CA GLU A 394 -12.51 -34.53 8.33
C GLU A 394 -12.91 -33.14 8.88
N LEU A 395 -13.32 -32.17 8.04
CA LEU A 395 -13.84 -30.87 8.51
C LEU A 395 -15.29 -30.98 9.00
N THR A 396 -15.51 -31.80 10.02
CA THR A 396 -16.84 -32.11 10.57
C THR A 396 -17.18 -31.29 11.81
N GLU A 397 -16.42 -30.24 12.10
CA GLU A 397 -16.69 -29.35 13.23
C GLU A 397 -18.03 -28.64 13.05
N ALA A 398 -18.89 -28.75 14.07
CA ALA A 398 -20.22 -28.17 14.05
C ALA A 398 -20.18 -26.66 14.19
N ARG A 399 -20.80 -25.96 13.24
CA ARG A 399 -21.21 -24.58 13.34
C ARG A 399 -22.61 -24.57 13.97
N PRO A 400 -22.78 -24.06 15.20
CA PRO A 400 -24.11 -23.92 15.79
C PRO A 400 -24.95 -22.92 14.99
N ALA A 401 -26.26 -22.90 15.24
CA ALA A 401 -27.11 -21.85 14.69
C ALA A 401 -26.61 -20.48 15.18
N ASN A 402 -26.60 -19.50 14.27
CA ASN A 402 -26.07 -18.15 14.51
C ASN A 402 -24.59 -18.12 14.96
N TRP A 403 -23.78 -19.07 14.47
CA TRP A 403 -22.34 -19.07 14.69
C TRP A 403 -21.72 -17.73 14.29
N ARG A 404 -20.89 -17.13 15.17
CA ARG A 404 -20.30 -15.79 15.03
C ARG A 404 -21.33 -14.67 14.74
N ASN A 405 -22.59 -14.84 15.16
CA ASN A 405 -23.66 -13.89 14.87
C ASN A 405 -23.95 -13.67 13.37
N LEU A 406 -23.57 -14.62 12.51
CA LEU A 406 -23.76 -14.54 11.05
C LEU A 406 -25.21 -14.78 10.59
N ALA A 407 -26.15 -14.99 11.52
CA ALA A 407 -27.55 -15.31 11.26
C ALA A 407 -27.78 -16.57 10.38
N MET A 408 -26.82 -17.50 10.39
CA MET A 408 -26.87 -18.74 9.61
C MET A 408 -27.46 -19.91 10.40
N SER A 409 -28.08 -20.87 9.71
CA SER A 409 -28.48 -22.16 10.30
C SER A 409 -27.27 -22.99 10.71
N ALA A 410 -27.43 -23.96 11.61
CA ALA A 410 -26.36 -24.88 11.95
C ALA A 410 -25.91 -25.73 10.75
N TYR A 411 -24.61 -25.99 10.62
CA TYR A 411 -24.02 -26.85 9.59
C TYR A 411 -22.65 -27.39 10.01
N THR A 412 -22.08 -28.30 9.22
CA THR A 412 -20.64 -28.63 9.27
C THR A 412 -20.06 -28.39 7.87
N PRO A 413 -18.82 -27.89 7.73
CA PRO A 413 -18.22 -27.65 6.42
C PRO A 413 -18.30 -28.88 5.49
N GLN A 414 -17.86 -30.05 5.97
CA GLN A 414 -17.89 -31.27 5.17
C GLN A 414 -19.26 -31.97 5.09
N GLY A 415 -20.21 -31.63 5.97
CA GLY A 415 -21.61 -32.05 5.81
C GLY A 415 -22.30 -31.25 4.72
N MET A 416 -21.98 -29.96 4.60
CA MET A 416 -22.52 -29.07 3.57
C MET A 416 -21.87 -29.30 2.19
N PHE A 417 -20.57 -29.59 2.18
CA PHE A 417 -19.76 -29.91 1.00
C PHE A 417 -19.06 -31.27 1.20
N PRO A 418 -19.79 -32.38 0.97
CA PRO A 418 -19.23 -33.72 1.11
C PRO A 418 -18.00 -33.95 0.23
N ARG A 419 -16.99 -34.61 0.79
CA ARG A 419 -15.80 -35.00 0.03
C ARG A 419 -16.18 -35.88 -1.16
N THR A 420 -15.72 -35.49 -2.33
CA THR A 420 -15.88 -36.29 -3.56
C THR A 420 -14.81 -37.37 -3.63
N ALA A 421 -15.21 -38.63 -3.83
CA ALA A 421 -14.29 -39.75 -4.00
C ALA A 421 -13.56 -39.66 -5.35
N LEU A 422 -12.29 -40.04 -5.37
CA LEU A 422 -11.49 -40.06 -6.58
C LEU A 422 -11.69 -41.37 -7.34
N THR A 423 -11.82 -41.26 -8.66
CA THR A 423 -11.74 -42.38 -9.59
C THR A 423 -10.34 -42.98 -9.49
N GLY A 424 -10.26 -44.27 -9.18
CA GLY A 424 -9.01 -44.97 -8.88
C GLY A 424 -8.61 -45.01 -7.39
N GLY A 425 -9.39 -44.37 -6.49
CA GLY A 425 -9.11 -44.33 -5.05
C GLY A 425 -8.09 -43.25 -4.66
N GLY A 426 -7.66 -43.24 -3.39
CA GLY A 426 -6.68 -42.27 -2.88
C GLY A 426 -7.28 -40.93 -2.43
N GLN A 427 -6.43 -39.91 -2.34
CA GLN A 427 -6.79 -38.56 -1.88
C GLN A 427 -5.97 -37.49 -2.61
N ILE A 428 -6.45 -36.24 -2.57
CA ILE A 428 -5.70 -35.09 -3.08
C ILE A 428 -4.49 -34.86 -2.15
N PRO A 429 -3.27 -34.71 -2.68
CA PRO A 429 -2.12 -34.24 -1.90
C PRO A 429 -2.41 -32.85 -1.31
N ASP A 430 -2.15 -32.65 -0.01
CA ASP A 430 -2.40 -31.39 0.69
C ASP A 430 -1.81 -30.19 -0.07
N GLN A 431 -0.56 -30.33 -0.53
CA GLN A 431 0.18 -29.28 -1.22
C GLN A 431 -0.38 -28.92 -2.60
N VAL A 432 -1.10 -29.81 -3.27
CA VAL A 432 -1.77 -29.48 -4.53
C VAL A 432 -2.95 -28.56 -4.26
N LEU A 433 -3.79 -28.89 -3.26
CA LEU A 433 -4.91 -28.02 -2.89
C LEU A 433 -4.39 -26.70 -2.30
N LEU A 434 -3.37 -26.72 -1.44
CA LEU A 434 -2.73 -25.49 -0.94
C LEU A 434 -2.13 -24.64 -2.05
N GLY A 435 -1.51 -25.26 -3.07
CA GLY A 435 -1.01 -24.54 -4.24
C GLY A 435 -2.12 -23.88 -5.06
N VAL A 436 -3.29 -24.53 -5.20
CA VAL A 436 -4.48 -23.91 -5.81
C VAL A 436 -4.92 -22.70 -4.98
N LEU A 437 -5.14 -22.86 -3.67
CA LEU A 437 -5.59 -21.77 -2.80
C LEU A 437 -4.61 -20.58 -2.78
N MET A 438 -3.30 -20.87 -2.81
CA MET A 438 -2.26 -19.85 -2.91
C MET A 438 -2.35 -19.10 -4.25
N GLN A 439 -2.54 -19.82 -5.36
CA GLN A 439 -2.66 -19.20 -6.67
C GLN A 439 -3.94 -18.36 -6.82
N GLU A 440 -5.05 -18.84 -6.26
CA GLU A 440 -6.36 -18.17 -6.34
C GLU A 440 -6.39 -16.84 -5.57
N SER A 441 -5.92 -16.85 -4.31
CA SER A 441 -6.20 -15.73 -3.38
C SER A 441 -5.05 -15.39 -2.43
N ASN A 442 -3.88 -16.02 -2.58
CA ASN A 442 -2.80 -15.90 -1.60
C ASN A 442 -3.21 -16.33 -0.17
N LEU A 443 -4.12 -17.32 -0.08
CA LEU A 443 -4.75 -17.83 1.15
C LEU A 443 -5.76 -16.86 1.81
N TRP A 444 -6.26 -15.86 1.09
CA TRP A 444 -7.19 -14.86 1.63
C TRP A 444 -8.66 -15.29 1.55
N GLN A 445 -9.36 -15.20 2.67
CA GLN A 445 -10.81 -15.39 2.76
C GLN A 445 -11.55 -14.06 2.82
N ALA A 446 -10.98 -13.06 3.49
CA ALA A 446 -11.51 -11.72 3.59
C ALA A 446 -10.79 -10.77 2.62
N SER A 447 -11.34 -9.57 2.43
CA SER A 447 -10.76 -8.53 1.61
C SER A 447 -9.34 -8.18 2.05
N ARG A 448 -8.54 -7.60 1.14
CA ARG A 448 -7.14 -7.21 1.38
C ARG A 448 -6.91 -6.30 2.59
N TYR A 449 -7.94 -5.59 3.03
CA TYR A 449 -7.89 -4.69 4.17
C TYR A 449 -7.98 -5.40 5.52
N THR A 450 -8.26 -6.71 5.52
CA THR A 450 -8.48 -7.49 6.74
C THR A 450 -7.24 -8.30 7.08
N SER A 451 -6.61 -7.99 8.21
CA SER A 451 -5.41 -8.73 8.64
C SER A 451 -5.75 -10.14 9.17
N PRO A 452 -4.81 -11.10 9.10
CA PRO A 452 -5.00 -12.41 9.72
C PRO A 452 -5.44 -12.35 11.18
N GLY A 453 -6.50 -13.08 11.52
CA GLY A 453 -7.11 -13.08 12.85
C GLY A 453 -8.21 -12.04 13.06
N GLU A 454 -8.43 -11.15 12.09
CA GLU A 454 -9.53 -10.18 12.08
C GLU A 454 -10.70 -10.66 11.19
N THR A 455 -11.84 -9.96 11.25
CA THR A 455 -12.97 -10.14 10.33
C THR A 455 -13.18 -8.89 9.50
N GLY A 456 -13.65 -9.02 8.26
CA GLY A 456 -13.97 -7.87 7.41
C GLY A 456 -14.85 -8.29 6.23
N ASN A 457 -14.87 -7.49 5.17
CA ASN A 457 -15.60 -7.87 3.95
C ASN A 457 -15.11 -9.23 3.42
N PRO A 458 -16.00 -10.10 2.91
CA PRO A 458 -15.58 -11.27 2.15
C PRO A 458 -14.66 -10.87 1.00
N LEU A 459 -13.69 -11.72 0.64
CA LEU A 459 -12.95 -11.55 -0.61
C LEU A 459 -13.88 -11.85 -1.79
N ILE A 460 -14.02 -10.90 -2.72
CA ILE A 460 -14.91 -11.01 -3.89
C ILE A 460 -14.18 -10.51 -5.15
N GLY A 461 -14.25 -11.24 -6.26
CA GLY A 461 -13.53 -10.94 -7.52
C GLY A 461 -13.78 -9.54 -8.12
N ASN A 462 -14.95 -9.30 -8.75
CA ASN A 462 -15.36 -7.99 -9.29
C ASN A 462 -16.81 -7.72 -8.90
N TYR A 463 -17.05 -7.42 -7.63
CA TYR A 463 -18.40 -7.35 -7.06
C TYR A 463 -19.33 -6.34 -7.76
N TYR A 464 -18.83 -5.17 -8.13
CA TYR A 464 -19.61 -4.11 -8.75
C TYR A 464 -19.67 -4.20 -10.28
N GLY A 465 -18.98 -5.18 -10.87
CA GLY A 465 -18.85 -5.32 -12.32
C GLY A 465 -18.28 -4.06 -12.98
N THR A 466 -17.41 -3.34 -12.25
CA THR A 466 -16.85 -2.08 -12.74
C THR A 466 -16.09 -2.32 -14.03
N ASP A 467 -16.19 -1.34 -14.92
CA ASP A 467 -15.48 -1.39 -16.18
C ASP A 467 -13.99 -1.18 -15.91
N ARG A 468 -13.26 -2.30 -15.90
CA ARG A 468 -11.80 -2.27 -15.77
C ARG A 468 -11.16 -1.69 -17.06
N ASP A 469 -11.89 -1.54 -18.17
CA ASP A 469 -11.45 -0.97 -19.48
C ASP A 469 -11.39 0.56 -19.56
N ALA A 470 -11.57 1.29 -18.46
CA ALA A 470 -11.48 2.75 -18.41
C ALA A 470 -10.12 3.31 -18.90
N SER A 471 -9.99 3.55 -20.21
CA SER A 471 -8.72 3.93 -20.86
C SER A 471 -8.34 5.41 -20.73
N THR A 472 -9.19 6.29 -20.20
CA THR A 472 -8.88 7.75 -20.16
C THR A 472 -9.47 8.55 -18.99
N SER A 473 -10.25 7.97 -18.08
CA SER A 473 -10.75 8.72 -16.92
C SER A 473 -11.17 7.84 -15.74
N GLU A 474 -10.77 8.25 -14.53
CA GLU A 474 -11.19 7.68 -13.23
C GLU A 474 -12.71 7.45 -13.18
N ALA A 475 -13.48 8.30 -13.85
CA ALA A 475 -14.91 8.18 -14.13
C ALA A 475 -15.49 6.80 -14.33
N SER A 476 -14.86 6.05 -15.23
CA SER A 476 -15.48 4.87 -15.85
C SER A 476 -15.34 3.66 -14.94
N PHE A 477 -14.27 3.62 -14.14
CA PHE A 477 -14.13 2.65 -13.06
C PHE A 477 -15.26 2.80 -12.03
N TRP A 478 -15.61 4.03 -11.66
CA TRP A 478 -16.68 4.31 -10.68
C TRP A 478 -18.09 4.00 -11.21
N LYS A 479 -18.23 3.54 -12.46
CA LYS A 479 -19.51 3.10 -13.00
C LYS A 479 -19.82 1.67 -12.56
N VAL A 480 -20.91 1.52 -11.80
CA VAL A 480 -21.41 0.23 -11.34
C VAL A 480 -22.18 -0.48 -12.46
N ALA A 481 -21.84 -1.74 -12.74
CA ALA A 481 -22.52 -2.59 -13.72
C ALA A 481 -22.62 -4.04 -13.20
N PHE A 482 -23.52 -4.27 -12.23
CA PHE A 482 -23.64 -5.57 -11.54
C PHE A 482 -23.83 -6.78 -12.46
N ASP A 483 -24.40 -6.63 -13.66
CA ASP A 483 -24.55 -7.76 -14.60
C ASP A 483 -23.19 -8.36 -15.01
N ASN A 484 -22.16 -7.52 -15.05
CA ASN A 484 -20.77 -7.86 -15.36
C ASN A 484 -19.97 -8.32 -14.14
N ALA A 485 -20.60 -8.47 -12.97
CA ALA A 485 -19.88 -8.80 -11.74
C ALA A 485 -19.25 -10.20 -11.78
N ASP A 486 -18.00 -10.30 -11.32
CA ASP A 486 -17.36 -11.58 -11.03
C ASP A 486 -17.58 -11.91 -9.54
N CYS A 487 -18.30 -13.00 -9.30
CA CYS A 487 -18.77 -13.41 -7.98
C CYS A 487 -17.95 -14.59 -7.44
N GLY A 488 -16.63 -14.62 -7.69
CA GLY A 488 -15.69 -15.51 -7.02
C GLY A 488 -15.49 -15.11 -5.57
N TYR A 489 -15.65 -16.04 -4.63
CA TYR A 489 -15.54 -15.78 -3.18
C TYR A 489 -14.43 -16.54 -2.49
N GLY A 490 -13.76 -15.86 -1.55
CA GLY A 490 -12.91 -16.45 -0.52
C GLY A 490 -11.65 -17.17 -1.02
N VAL A 491 -11.10 -18.04 -0.17
CA VAL A 491 -9.75 -18.61 -0.35
C VAL A 491 -9.56 -19.45 -1.61
N GLY A 492 -10.62 -20.11 -2.09
CA GLY A 492 -10.61 -20.86 -3.34
C GLY A 492 -11.18 -20.12 -4.55
N GLN A 493 -11.52 -18.82 -4.41
CA GLN A 493 -12.19 -18.00 -5.42
C GLN A 493 -13.37 -18.74 -6.09
N ILE A 494 -14.28 -19.26 -5.26
CA ILE A 494 -15.39 -20.09 -5.74
C ILE A 494 -16.42 -19.21 -6.45
N THR A 495 -16.59 -19.39 -7.76
CA THR A 495 -17.56 -18.62 -8.58
C THR A 495 -18.84 -19.40 -8.90
N ASP A 496 -18.74 -20.73 -9.04
CA ASP A 496 -19.86 -21.57 -9.46
C ASP A 496 -21.04 -21.56 -8.47
N GLY A 497 -22.20 -21.13 -8.98
CA GLY A 497 -23.43 -20.99 -8.21
C GLY A 497 -23.40 -19.89 -7.15
N MET A 498 -22.52 -18.89 -7.26
CA MET A 498 -22.39 -17.78 -6.31
C MET A 498 -23.08 -16.47 -6.72
N ARG A 499 -23.86 -16.50 -7.80
CA ARG A 499 -24.80 -15.41 -8.17
C ARG A 499 -26.13 -15.56 -7.44
N VAL A 500 -26.86 -14.46 -7.23
CA VAL A 500 -28.24 -14.54 -6.75
C VAL A 500 -29.11 -15.29 -7.76
N SER A 501 -30.13 -16.01 -7.29
CA SER A 501 -30.96 -16.86 -8.15
C SER A 501 -31.58 -16.12 -9.35
N SER A 502 -31.91 -14.84 -9.20
CA SER A 502 -32.49 -14.00 -10.26
C SER A 502 -31.51 -13.60 -11.37
N SER A 503 -30.20 -13.66 -11.13
CA SER A 503 -29.14 -13.28 -12.08
C SER A 503 -28.22 -14.45 -12.46
N SER A 504 -28.57 -15.67 -12.04
CA SER A 504 -27.78 -16.87 -12.31
C SER A 504 -28.08 -17.40 -13.72
N PRO A 505 -27.06 -17.65 -14.55
CA PRO A 505 -27.28 -18.19 -15.88
C PRO A 505 -27.72 -19.67 -15.81
N ALA A 506 -28.49 -20.12 -16.80
CA ALA A 506 -29.08 -21.46 -16.79
C ALA A 506 -28.05 -22.61 -16.73
N ASN A 507 -26.84 -22.39 -17.27
CA ASN A 507 -25.73 -23.33 -17.25
C ASN A 507 -24.89 -23.27 -15.95
N ASN A 508 -25.14 -22.29 -15.06
CA ASN A 508 -24.52 -22.18 -13.75
C ASN A 508 -25.54 -21.70 -12.69
N PRO A 509 -26.51 -22.56 -12.33
CA PRO A 509 -27.60 -22.18 -11.43
C PRO A 509 -27.09 -21.86 -10.01
N ALA A 510 -27.77 -20.93 -9.33
CA ALA A 510 -27.45 -20.57 -7.95
C ALA A 510 -27.46 -21.79 -7.01
N MET A 511 -26.46 -21.86 -6.13
CA MET A 511 -26.50 -22.74 -4.97
C MET A 511 -27.55 -22.24 -3.95
N PRO A 512 -28.03 -23.12 -3.04
CA PRO A 512 -28.84 -22.67 -1.91
C PRO A 512 -28.13 -21.57 -1.11
N ALA A 513 -28.87 -20.56 -0.67
CA ALA A 513 -28.32 -19.37 0.00
C ALA A 513 -27.39 -19.70 1.19
N ALA A 514 -27.73 -20.71 2.00
CA ALA A 514 -26.89 -21.14 3.12
C ALA A 514 -25.50 -21.65 2.67
N LYS A 515 -25.41 -22.28 1.50
CA LYS A 515 -24.13 -22.71 0.90
C LYS A 515 -23.33 -21.52 0.40
N GLN A 516 -24.00 -20.57 -0.24
CA GLN A 516 -23.37 -19.34 -0.73
C GLN A 516 -22.79 -18.52 0.45
N GLN A 517 -23.57 -18.34 1.51
CA GLN A 517 -23.12 -17.69 2.74
C GLN A 517 -21.89 -18.40 3.33
N ALA A 518 -21.94 -19.72 3.51
CA ALA A 518 -20.82 -20.47 4.07
C ALA A 518 -19.54 -20.35 3.23
N VAL A 519 -19.64 -20.40 1.90
CA VAL A 519 -18.49 -20.18 0.99
C VAL A 519 -17.87 -18.80 1.17
N ALA A 520 -18.69 -17.77 1.41
CA ALA A 520 -18.22 -16.39 1.53
C ALA A 520 -17.57 -16.08 2.90
N VAL A 521 -18.10 -16.62 4.01
CA VAL A 521 -17.68 -16.20 5.37
C VAL A 521 -16.96 -17.27 6.20
N ASP A 522 -16.96 -18.54 5.78
CA ASP A 522 -16.28 -19.65 6.46
C ASP A 522 -15.22 -20.27 5.55
N TYR A 523 -13.95 -19.95 5.84
CA TYR A 523 -12.82 -20.44 5.04
C TYR A 523 -12.76 -21.98 4.98
N GLN A 524 -13.23 -22.70 6.00
CA GLN A 524 -13.24 -24.17 5.98
C GLN A 524 -14.31 -24.70 5.02
N ALA A 525 -15.48 -24.06 4.96
CA ALA A 525 -16.53 -24.40 4.00
C ALA A 525 -16.10 -24.08 2.56
N ASN A 526 -15.41 -22.95 2.37
CA ASN A 526 -14.79 -22.59 1.10
C ASN A 526 -13.76 -23.65 0.65
N ILE A 527 -12.83 -24.05 1.53
CA ILE A 527 -11.83 -25.10 1.27
C ILE A 527 -12.49 -26.44 0.96
N ALA A 528 -13.55 -26.82 1.69
CA ALA A 528 -14.30 -28.04 1.42
C ALA A 528 -14.92 -28.03 0.01
N ARG A 529 -15.41 -26.88 -0.45
CA ARG A 529 -15.91 -26.70 -1.82
C ARG A 529 -14.80 -26.73 -2.86
N ALA A 530 -13.67 -26.06 -2.62
CA ALA A 530 -12.49 -26.11 -3.49
C ALA A 530 -11.97 -27.55 -3.68
N GLN A 531 -11.89 -28.31 -2.57
CA GLN A 531 -11.55 -29.73 -2.57
C GLN A 531 -12.49 -30.54 -3.47
N GLN A 532 -13.81 -30.34 -3.33
CA GLN A 532 -14.81 -31.01 -4.13
C GLN A 532 -14.65 -30.70 -5.63
N MET A 533 -14.43 -29.43 -5.98
CA MET A 533 -14.23 -29.00 -7.37
C MET A 533 -12.98 -29.64 -7.98
N LEU A 534 -11.84 -29.59 -7.28
CA LEU A 534 -10.59 -30.20 -7.77
C LEU A 534 -10.70 -31.72 -7.94
N ALA A 535 -11.37 -32.42 -7.00
CA ALA A 535 -11.67 -33.85 -7.14
C ALA A 535 -12.57 -34.15 -8.35
N ALA A 536 -13.55 -33.30 -8.64
CA ALA A 536 -14.40 -33.44 -9.82
C ALA A 536 -13.60 -33.28 -11.11
N LYS A 537 -12.62 -32.36 -11.16
CA LYS A 537 -11.71 -32.20 -12.31
C LYS A 537 -10.81 -33.42 -12.52
N TRP A 538 -10.27 -34.00 -11.45
CA TRP A 538 -9.55 -35.27 -11.54
C TRP A 538 -10.45 -36.35 -12.18
N ASN A 539 -11.65 -36.55 -11.64
CA ASN A 539 -12.60 -37.55 -12.14
C ASN A 539 -13.00 -37.31 -13.60
N GLN A 540 -13.16 -36.05 -14.00
CA GLN A 540 -13.44 -35.67 -15.38
C GLN A 540 -12.34 -36.13 -16.33
N LEU A 541 -11.06 -35.94 -15.97
CA LEU A 541 -9.94 -36.40 -16.79
C LEU A 541 -9.84 -37.93 -16.84
N GLN A 542 -10.09 -38.61 -15.72
CA GLN A 542 -10.12 -40.07 -15.69
C GLN A 542 -11.18 -40.64 -16.63
N ALA A 543 -12.38 -40.03 -16.66
CA ALA A 543 -13.45 -40.42 -17.57
C ALA A 543 -13.10 -40.22 -19.06
N LYS A 544 -12.21 -39.25 -19.34
CA LYS A 544 -11.69 -38.96 -20.69
C LYS A 544 -10.41 -39.73 -21.04
N GLY A 545 -9.86 -40.54 -20.12
CA GLY A 545 -8.62 -41.29 -20.34
C GLY A 545 -7.35 -40.44 -20.36
N ILE A 546 -7.43 -39.16 -19.99
CA ILE A 546 -6.30 -38.24 -19.93
C ILE A 546 -5.58 -38.45 -18.59
N THR A 547 -4.37 -39.02 -18.64
CA THR A 547 -3.59 -39.37 -17.45
C THR A 547 -2.17 -38.81 -17.52
N ILE A 548 -1.61 -38.52 -16.35
CA ILE A 548 -0.27 -37.95 -16.20
C ILE A 548 0.66 -38.95 -15.49
N ASN A 549 1.87 -39.14 -16.03
CA ASN A 549 2.89 -40.09 -15.60
C ASN A 549 2.33 -41.51 -15.32
N ASN A 550 2.32 -41.94 -14.06
CA ASN A 550 1.79 -43.23 -13.61
C ASN A 550 0.35 -43.15 -13.07
N ASN A 551 -0.27 -41.98 -13.10
CA ASN A 551 -1.65 -41.71 -12.68
C ASN A 551 -1.96 -42.04 -11.20
N ASP A 552 -0.95 -42.16 -10.36
CA ASP A 552 -1.10 -42.34 -8.91
C ASP A 552 -1.51 -41.00 -8.26
N PRO A 553 -2.71 -40.90 -7.65
CA PRO A 553 -3.20 -39.65 -7.08
C PRO A 553 -2.40 -39.20 -5.84
N SER A 554 -1.55 -40.05 -5.26
CA SER A 554 -0.66 -39.64 -4.16
C SER A 554 0.53 -38.77 -4.60
N LYS A 555 0.75 -38.64 -5.91
CA LYS A 555 1.90 -37.94 -6.50
C LYS A 555 1.54 -36.53 -6.95
N ILE A 556 2.34 -35.54 -6.57
CA ILE A 556 2.09 -34.11 -6.84
C ILE A 556 1.90 -33.84 -8.35
N GLU A 557 2.86 -34.29 -9.16
CA GLU A 557 2.92 -34.03 -10.61
C GLU A 557 1.73 -34.60 -11.38
N ASN A 558 1.08 -35.65 -10.87
CA ASN A 558 -0.04 -36.28 -11.57
C ASN A 558 -1.29 -35.40 -11.57
N TRP A 559 -1.35 -34.39 -10.70
CA TRP A 559 -2.45 -33.42 -10.65
C TRP A 559 -2.34 -32.30 -11.68
N PHE A 560 -1.24 -32.23 -12.45
CA PHE A 560 -0.99 -31.16 -13.42
C PHE A 560 -2.17 -30.91 -14.37
N GLY A 561 -2.74 -31.98 -14.95
CA GLY A 561 -3.91 -31.88 -15.82
C GLY A 561 -5.17 -31.45 -15.09
N ALA A 562 -5.43 -31.94 -13.87
CA ALA A 562 -6.64 -31.60 -13.12
C ALA A 562 -6.64 -30.11 -12.71
N VAL A 563 -5.46 -29.60 -12.33
CA VAL A 563 -5.23 -28.18 -12.02
C VAL A 563 -5.37 -27.31 -13.27
N TRP A 564 -4.95 -27.79 -14.45
CA TRP A 564 -5.14 -27.09 -15.73
C TRP A 564 -6.62 -26.79 -16.02
N ILE A 565 -7.48 -27.79 -15.88
CA ILE A 565 -8.92 -27.67 -16.15
C ILE A 565 -9.72 -27.18 -14.93
N TYR A 566 -9.08 -27.06 -13.77
CA TYR A 566 -9.61 -26.30 -12.64
C TYR A 566 -9.69 -24.83 -13.02
N ASN A 567 -8.63 -24.29 -13.62
CA ASN A 567 -8.53 -22.90 -14.04
C ASN A 567 -9.29 -22.60 -15.35
N THR A 568 -9.01 -23.33 -16.44
CA THR A 568 -9.57 -23.01 -17.78
C THR A 568 -10.78 -23.85 -18.18
N GLY A 569 -11.18 -24.83 -17.37
CA GLY A 569 -12.16 -25.82 -17.79
C GLY A 569 -11.62 -26.84 -18.81
N TYR A 570 -12.46 -27.84 -19.12
CA TYR A 570 -12.19 -28.81 -20.19
C TYR A 570 -12.76 -28.26 -21.50
N GLN A 571 -11.93 -28.16 -22.53
CA GLN A 571 -12.35 -27.64 -23.83
C GLN A 571 -13.11 -28.71 -24.60
N GLY A 572 -14.24 -28.35 -25.22
CA GLY A 572 -15.05 -29.24 -26.08
C GLY A 572 -14.31 -29.63 -27.36
N PRO A 573 -14.95 -30.23 -28.37
CA PRO A 573 -14.31 -30.52 -29.65
C PRO A 573 -14.16 -29.26 -30.52
N ASP A 574 -12.98 -29.06 -31.11
CA ASP A 574 -12.70 -27.94 -32.03
C ASP A 574 -13.20 -28.24 -33.46
N ASP A 575 -12.90 -27.34 -34.39
CA ASP A 575 -13.18 -27.48 -35.82
C ASP A 575 -12.55 -28.72 -36.48
N LYS A 576 -11.51 -29.31 -35.86
CA LYS A 576 -10.82 -30.53 -36.29
C LYS A 576 -11.17 -31.75 -35.43
N GLY A 577 -12.07 -31.59 -34.46
CA GLY A 577 -12.57 -32.64 -33.57
C GLY A 577 -11.69 -32.98 -32.37
N TYR A 578 -10.63 -32.21 -32.09
CA TYR A 578 -9.81 -32.39 -30.87
C TYR A 578 -10.50 -31.75 -29.68
N GLU A 579 -10.45 -32.38 -28.51
CA GLU A 579 -10.95 -31.83 -27.23
C GLU A 579 -9.88 -31.93 -26.12
N GLY A 580 -10.08 -31.35 -24.94
CA GLY A 580 -9.20 -31.58 -23.79
C GLY A 580 -8.59 -30.36 -23.10
N LEU A 581 -7.30 -30.44 -22.77
CA LEU A 581 -6.58 -29.39 -22.04
C LEU A 581 -6.30 -28.20 -22.97
N GLY A 582 -6.85 -27.02 -22.68
CA GLY A 582 -6.78 -25.83 -23.55
C GLY A 582 -5.41 -25.15 -23.66
N TRP A 583 -5.18 -24.32 -24.67
CA TRP A 583 -3.87 -23.77 -25.02
C TRP A 583 -3.26 -22.78 -24.02
N SER A 584 -4.09 -21.99 -23.35
CA SER A 584 -3.62 -20.90 -22.46
C SER A 584 -2.69 -21.41 -21.37
N ASN A 585 -2.96 -22.59 -20.81
CA ASN A 585 -2.14 -23.23 -19.78
C ASN A 585 -1.06 -24.19 -20.33
N ASN A 586 -0.87 -24.25 -21.65
CA ASN A 586 0.14 -25.12 -22.25
C ASN A 586 1.55 -24.63 -21.92
N PRO A 587 2.44 -25.47 -21.35
CA PRO A 587 3.83 -25.09 -21.09
C PRO A 587 4.56 -24.55 -22.33
N GLY A 588 4.20 -25.03 -23.53
CA GLY A 588 4.75 -24.59 -24.80
C GLY A 588 4.18 -23.27 -25.34
N ASN A 589 3.19 -22.66 -24.68
CA ASN A 589 2.60 -21.39 -25.10
C ASN A 589 3.67 -20.27 -25.03
N PRO A 590 3.87 -19.51 -26.13
CA PRO A 590 4.92 -18.48 -26.21
C PRO A 590 4.61 -17.21 -25.41
N ASN A 591 3.40 -17.09 -24.82
CA ASN A 591 3.11 -16.04 -23.82
C ASN A 591 4.00 -16.13 -22.57
N TYR A 592 4.62 -17.29 -22.34
CA TYR A 592 5.51 -17.53 -21.20
C TYR A 592 6.97 -17.65 -21.66
N PRO A 593 7.95 -17.15 -20.89
CA PRO A 593 9.37 -17.28 -21.23
C PRO A 593 9.75 -18.75 -21.39
N GLN A 594 10.39 -19.08 -22.52
CA GLN A 594 10.77 -20.46 -22.83
C GLN A 594 11.98 -20.94 -22.01
N ASN A 595 12.73 -20.03 -21.38
CA ASN A 595 13.89 -20.32 -20.53
C ASN A 595 13.57 -20.35 -19.02
N ARG A 596 12.29 -20.25 -18.63
CA ARG A 596 11.88 -20.22 -17.21
C ARG A 596 12.21 -21.53 -16.48
N LEU A 597 12.62 -21.40 -15.22
CA LEU A 597 12.73 -22.51 -14.27
C LEU A 597 11.33 -22.93 -13.76
N PRO A 598 11.19 -24.00 -12.95
CA PRO A 598 9.96 -24.18 -12.18
C PRO A 598 9.73 -22.96 -11.29
N PHE A 599 8.46 -22.56 -11.14
CA PHE A 599 8.09 -21.38 -10.35
C PHE A 599 8.61 -21.52 -8.90
N LEU A 600 9.31 -20.48 -8.41
CA LEU A 600 9.95 -20.39 -7.09
C LEU A 600 11.18 -21.30 -6.87
N ASP A 601 11.68 -21.98 -7.90
CA ASP A 601 12.85 -22.87 -7.78
C ASP A 601 14.16 -22.09 -7.66
N GLY A 602 14.63 -21.93 -6.42
CA GLY A 602 15.82 -21.14 -6.11
C GLY A 602 15.64 -19.63 -6.25
N ARG A 603 14.41 -19.15 -6.52
CA ARG A 603 14.06 -17.75 -6.81
C ARG A 603 12.68 -17.35 -6.25
N PRO A 604 12.57 -16.98 -4.97
CA PRO A 604 11.32 -16.51 -4.40
C PRO A 604 10.73 -15.28 -5.11
N SER A 605 11.58 -14.44 -5.73
CA SER A 605 11.16 -13.28 -6.53
C SER A 605 10.28 -13.61 -7.72
N ASP A 606 10.20 -14.87 -8.16
CA ASP A 606 9.27 -15.29 -9.21
C ASP A 606 7.81 -14.89 -8.85
N ALA A 607 7.46 -14.84 -7.57
CA ALA A 607 6.14 -14.39 -7.09
C ALA A 607 5.79 -12.94 -7.47
N SER A 608 6.77 -12.09 -7.76
CA SER A 608 6.56 -10.72 -8.26
C SER A 608 6.27 -10.65 -9.76
N LYS A 609 6.58 -11.72 -10.51
CA LYS A 609 6.29 -11.84 -11.94
C LYS A 609 5.55 -13.15 -12.29
N PRO A 610 4.42 -13.46 -11.63
CA PRO A 610 3.72 -14.74 -11.81
C PRO A 610 3.13 -14.89 -13.22
N GLN A 611 2.95 -13.80 -13.98
CA GLN A 611 2.54 -13.81 -15.38
C GLN A 611 3.48 -14.62 -16.29
N ASN A 612 4.70 -14.88 -15.85
CA ASN A 612 5.69 -15.66 -16.59
C ASN A 612 5.45 -17.18 -16.55
N TRP A 613 4.49 -17.67 -15.76
CA TRP A 613 4.18 -19.10 -15.66
C TRP A 613 2.69 -19.39 -15.92
N PRO A 614 2.37 -20.48 -16.64
CA PRO A 614 0.98 -20.94 -16.74
C PRO A 614 0.47 -21.42 -15.38
N TYR A 615 -0.85 -21.39 -15.19
CA TYR A 615 -1.50 -21.68 -13.91
C TYR A 615 -1.04 -23.01 -13.26
N PRO A 616 -0.95 -24.16 -13.98
CA PRO A 616 -0.49 -25.41 -13.37
C PRO A 616 0.97 -25.37 -12.91
N GLU A 617 1.86 -24.67 -13.61
CA GLU A 617 3.25 -24.53 -13.18
C GLU A 617 3.36 -23.71 -11.90
N LYS A 618 2.52 -22.68 -11.72
CA LYS A 618 2.47 -21.90 -10.48
C LYS A 618 2.00 -22.76 -9.29
N VAL A 619 0.91 -23.51 -9.45
CA VAL A 619 0.40 -24.43 -8.42
C VAL A 619 1.43 -25.50 -8.05
N MET A 620 2.08 -26.11 -9.04
CA MET A 620 3.16 -27.08 -8.80
C MET A 620 4.36 -26.42 -8.11
N GLY A 621 4.70 -25.18 -8.48
CA GLY A 621 5.76 -24.40 -7.85
C GLY A 621 5.46 -24.09 -6.39
N PHE A 622 4.24 -23.66 -6.05
CA PHE A 622 3.82 -23.47 -4.66
C PHE A 622 3.86 -24.77 -3.86
N ALA A 623 3.38 -25.88 -4.43
CA ALA A 623 3.48 -27.20 -3.81
C ALA A 623 4.94 -27.59 -3.53
N ALA A 624 5.85 -27.19 -4.42
CA ALA A 624 7.26 -27.46 -4.32
C ALA A 624 8.02 -26.47 -3.43
N PHE A 625 7.75 -25.17 -3.37
CA PHE A 625 8.71 -24.20 -2.78
C PHE A 625 8.13 -23.25 -1.72
N SER A 626 6.83 -22.94 -1.71
CA SER A 626 6.12 -22.02 -0.78
C SER A 626 6.76 -20.62 -0.61
N GLN A 627 5.96 -19.62 -0.25
CA GLN A 627 6.43 -18.25 0.06
C GLN A 627 6.13 -17.85 1.51
N GLY A 628 6.70 -16.73 1.98
CA GLY A 628 6.34 -16.10 3.25
C GLY A 628 4.98 -15.40 3.16
N LEU A 629 4.21 -15.40 4.25
CA LEU A 629 2.92 -14.73 4.40
C LEU A 629 2.78 -14.13 5.80
N ILE A 630 2.01 -13.06 5.92
CA ILE A 630 1.67 -12.42 7.19
C ILE A 630 0.84 -13.40 8.05
N GLU A 631 1.27 -13.64 9.29
CA GLU A 631 0.52 -14.39 10.32
C GLU A 631 -0.15 -13.44 11.32
N ARG A 632 0.39 -12.23 11.53
CA ARG A 632 -0.16 -11.24 12.46
C ARG A 632 0.31 -9.82 12.13
N GLN A 633 -0.49 -8.82 12.44
CA GLN A 633 -0.11 -7.40 12.35
C GLN A 633 -0.56 -6.62 13.58
N THR A 634 0.17 -5.56 13.94
CA THR A 634 -0.25 -4.62 14.99
C THR A 634 -0.01 -3.19 14.53
N ALA A 635 -0.74 -2.23 15.11
CA ALA A 635 -0.69 -0.83 14.70
C ALA A 635 0.73 -0.21 14.71
N ARG A 636 1.62 -0.68 15.60
CA ARG A 636 3.01 -0.17 15.74
C ARG A 636 4.12 -1.20 15.53
N GLY A 637 3.80 -2.50 15.47
CA GLY A 637 4.79 -3.57 15.49
C GLY A 637 5.12 -4.18 14.12
N GLY A 638 4.54 -3.66 13.03
CA GLY A 638 4.68 -4.23 11.70
C GLY A 638 4.02 -5.62 11.55
N PRO A 639 4.14 -6.24 10.37
CA PRO A 639 3.69 -7.61 10.12
C PRO A 639 4.68 -8.64 10.69
N GLU A 640 4.15 -9.71 11.28
CA GLU A 640 4.87 -10.93 11.60
C GLU A 640 4.62 -11.95 10.48
N GLU A 641 5.67 -12.40 9.80
CA GLU A 641 5.58 -13.35 8.68
C GLU A 641 5.98 -14.78 9.05
N VAL A 642 5.38 -15.75 8.35
CA VAL A 642 5.73 -17.18 8.40
C VAL A 642 5.70 -17.78 7.00
N GLY A 643 6.38 -18.91 6.80
CA GLY A 643 6.16 -19.70 5.60
C GLY A 643 4.69 -20.11 5.46
N GLY A 644 4.10 -19.89 4.28
CA GLY A 644 2.68 -20.08 4.01
C GLY A 644 2.20 -21.49 4.36
N PHE A 645 2.93 -22.53 3.95
CA PHE A 645 2.70 -23.92 4.37
C PHE A 645 3.94 -24.80 4.20
N ARG A 646 3.91 -26.03 4.74
CA ARG A 646 4.96 -27.02 4.51
C ARG A 646 4.84 -27.59 3.10
N THR A 647 5.94 -27.51 2.36
CA THR A 647 6.05 -28.00 0.98
C THR A 647 6.11 -29.52 0.90
N ALA A 648 5.86 -30.05 -0.29
CA ALA A 648 5.94 -31.47 -0.59
C ALA A 648 7.39 -31.98 -0.52
N SER A 649 7.56 -33.30 -0.48
CA SER A 649 8.88 -33.94 -0.40
C SER A 649 9.17 -34.80 -1.63
N TRP A 650 10.44 -34.85 -2.04
CA TRP A 650 10.93 -35.69 -3.14
C TRP A 650 12.03 -36.63 -2.65
N ASN A 651 12.02 -37.88 -3.11
CA ASN A 651 13.03 -38.86 -2.72
C ASN A 651 14.38 -38.56 -3.39
N GLY A 652 15.47 -38.96 -2.73
CA GLY A 652 16.83 -38.86 -3.29
C GLY A 652 17.87 -38.11 -2.44
N GLY A 653 17.60 -37.88 -1.15
CA GLY A 653 18.51 -37.15 -0.26
C GLY A 653 18.79 -35.72 -0.75
N ASP A 654 19.94 -35.16 -0.37
CA ASP A 654 20.28 -33.75 -0.62
C ASP A 654 20.68 -33.44 -2.07
N VAL A 655 20.82 -34.45 -2.94
CA VAL A 655 21.23 -34.27 -4.34
C VAL A 655 20.11 -34.63 -5.30
N GLU A 656 19.65 -35.88 -5.27
CA GLU A 656 18.61 -36.35 -6.20
C GLU A 656 17.21 -35.85 -5.78
N GLY A 657 16.98 -35.59 -4.49
CA GLY A 657 15.74 -34.97 -4.01
C GLY A 657 15.49 -33.59 -4.63
N PRO A 658 16.41 -32.63 -4.48
CA PRO A 658 16.32 -31.33 -5.15
C PRO A 658 16.23 -31.45 -6.68
N ARG A 659 17.01 -32.33 -7.32
CA ARG A 659 16.91 -32.56 -8.78
C ARG A 659 15.53 -33.05 -9.21
N ASN A 660 14.92 -33.93 -8.42
CA ASN A 660 13.57 -34.42 -8.67
C ASN A 660 12.53 -33.32 -8.45
N ARG A 661 12.72 -32.48 -7.43
CA ARG A 661 11.88 -31.31 -7.14
C ARG A 661 11.92 -30.27 -8.27
N SER A 662 13.09 -29.96 -8.80
CA SER A 662 13.26 -29.07 -9.97
C SER A 662 12.66 -29.63 -11.28
N LYS A 663 12.22 -30.89 -11.28
CA LYS A 663 11.48 -31.52 -12.39
C LYS A 663 9.98 -31.62 -12.12
N VAL A 664 9.44 -30.85 -11.16
CA VAL A 664 8.00 -30.83 -10.85
C VAL A 664 7.17 -30.33 -12.04
N LYS A 665 7.70 -29.39 -12.83
CA LYS A 665 7.08 -28.98 -14.10
C LYS A 665 7.50 -29.90 -15.26
N PRO A 666 6.63 -30.06 -16.28
CA PRO A 666 6.96 -30.82 -17.49
C PRO A 666 7.94 -30.06 -18.40
N PRO A 667 8.72 -30.77 -19.23
CA PRO A 667 9.38 -30.17 -20.40
C PRO A 667 8.36 -29.49 -21.34
N LEU A 668 8.78 -28.43 -22.02
CA LEU A 668 7.90 -27.55 -22.78
C LEU A 668 7.20 -28.23 -23.97
N ASP A 669 7.79 -29.29 -24.53
CA ASP A 669 7.22 -30.05 -25.65
C ASP A 669 6.32 -31.23 -25.20
N THR A 670 6.09 -31.41 -23.90
CA THR A 670 5.36 -32.57 -23.35
C THR A 670 3.94 -32.71 -23.91
N PHE A 671 3.26 -31.58 -24.12
CA PHE A 671 1.89 -31.52 -24.63
C PHE A 671 1.85 -31.13 -26.12
N CYS A 672 2.82 -31.63 -26.88
CA CYS A 672 2.95 -31.36 -28.30
C CYS A 672 2.94 -32.62 -29.16
N ASN A 673 1.84 -32.88 -29.86
CA ASN A 673 1.80 -33.99 -30.81
C ASN A 673 0.75 -33.75 -31.90
N PRO A 674 1.16 -33.59 -33.18
CA PRO A 674 0.24 -33.33 -34.29
C PRO A 674 -0.90 -34.33 -34.45
N LYS A 675 -0.72 -35.57 -33.97
CA LYS A 675 -1.76 -36.61 -34.01
C LYS A 675 -2.76 -36.53 -32.86
N VAL A 676 -2.41 -35.86 -31.76
CA VAL A 676 -3.18 -35.78 -30.52
C VAL A 676 -3.89 -34.44 -30.38
N ASN A 677 -3.32 -33.34 -30.89
CA ASN A 677 -3.90 -32.01 -30.71
C ASN A 677 -3.79 -31.10 -31.94
N ALA A 678 -3.45 -31.67 -33.10
CA ALA A 678 -3.21 -30.96 -34.37
C ALA A 678 -2.24 -29.75 -34.31
N CYS A 679 -1.49 -29.58 -33.22
CA CYS A 679 -0.40 -28.62 -33.17
C CYS A 679 0.68 -29.09 -34.14
N ASN A 680 1.15 -28.17 -35.01
CA ASN A 680 2.03 -28.42 -36.15
C ASN A 680 1.37 -29.10 -37.38
N THR A 681 0.55 -28.33 -38.13
CA THR A 681 -0.14 -28.79 -39.36
C THR A 681 0.35 -28.15 -40.68
N GLY A 682 1.48 -27.43 -40.69
CA GLY A 682 2.02 -26.92 -41.96
C GLY A 682 3.31 -26.09 -41.85
N ALA A 683 4.46 -26.72 -42.12
CA ALA A 683 5.70 -26.09 -42.60
C ALA A 683 6.37 -24.94 -41.79
N ALA A 684 6.17 -24.85 -40.48
CA ALA A 684 7.13 -24.20 -39.58
C ALA A 684 7.30 -25.00 -38.28
N PRO A 685 8.45 -24.91 -37.60
CA PRO A 685 8.72 -25.80 -36.49
C PRO A 685 8.35 -25.07 -35.20
N GLY A 686 7.40 -25.63 -34.45
CA GLY A 686 6.84 -25.03 -33.24
C GLY A 686 5.54 -25.75 -32.84
N CYS A 687 5.28 -25.85 -31.53
CA CYS A 687 4.08 -26.52 -31.03
C CYS A 687 2.86 -25.60 -31.03
N THR A 688 2.43 -25.12 -32.19
CA THR A 688 1.34 -24.14 -32.28
C THR A 688 0.44 -24.39 -33.48
N ARG A 689 -0.72 -23.72 -33.48
CA ARG A 689 -1.73 -23.69 -34.53
C ARG A 689 -2.17 -22.23 -34.70
N VAL A 690 -2.55 -21.82 -35.91
CA VAL A 690 -2.86 -20.39 -36.20
C VAL A 690 -4.01 -19.87 -35.36
N ASP A 691 -4.97 -20.70 -34.98
CA ASP A 691 -6.12 -20.38 -34.12
C ASP A 691 -5.90 -20.75 -32.64
N SER A 692 -4.70 -21.18 -32.26
CA SER A 692 -4.37 -21.51 -30.87
C SER A 692 -5.24 -22.60 -30.22
N HIS A 693 -6.02 -23.42 -30.94
CA HIS A 693 -6.81 -24.52 -30.33
C HIS A 693 -6.01 -25.82 -30.17
N CYS A 694 -4.86 -25.72 -29.51
CA CYS A 694 -3.92 -26.82 -29.30
C CYS A 694 -4.36 -27.81 -28.20
N TRP A 695 -5.60 -28.31 -28.26
CA TRP A 695 -6.28 -29.02 -27.17
C TRP A 695 -5.78 -30.45 -26.97
N TRP A 696 -5.23 -30.77 -25.79
CA TRP A 696 -4.57 -32.05 -25.52
C TRP A 696 -5.51 -33.11 -24.90
N GLU A 697 -5.61 -34.27 -25.53
CA GLU A 697 -6.50 -35.38 -25.14
C GLU A 697 -5.82 -36.72 -24.81
N ALA A 698 -4.48 -36.79 -24.74
CA ALA A 698 -3.77 -38.07 -24.53
C ALA A 698 -3.11 -38.21 -23.15
N LYS A 699 -2.55 -39.40 -22.90
CA LYS A 699 -1.62 -39.65 -21.79
C LYS A 699 -0.32 -38.87 -22.00
N ALA A 700 0.16 -38.18 -20.96
CA ALA A 700 1.46 -37.48 -20.96
C ALA A 700 2.40 -38.03 -19.87
N VAL A 701 3.69 -38.16 -20.17
CA VAL A 701 4.70 -38.69 -19.24
C VAL A 701 6.01 -37.91 -19.38
N TRP A 702 6.51 -37.35 -18.27
CA TRP A 702 7.86 -36.78 -18.20
C TRP A 702 8.70 -37.36 -17.06
N LYS A 703 8.08 -38.00 -16.07
CA LYS A 703 8.75 -38.80 -15.03
C LYS A 703 8.45 -40.28 -15.24
N GLN A 704 9.38 -40.98 -15.89
CA GLN A 704 9.22 -42.41 -16.23
C GLN A 704 9.08 -43.29 -14.97
N ASP A 705 9.89 -43.04 -13.94
CA ASP A 705 9.75 -43.66 -12.62
C ASP A 705 9.09 -42.69 -11.63
N CYS A 706 7.84 -42.33 -11.88
CA CYS A 706 7.09 -41.43 -10.98
C CYS A 706 6.85 -42.05 -9.60
N ALA A 707 6.96 -43.37 -9.43
CA ALA A 707 6.84 -43.99 -8.11
C ALA A 707 7.90 -43.45 -7.13
N THR A 708 9.13 -43.26 -7.61
CA THR A 708 10.25 -42.78 -6.80
C THR A 708 10.57 -41.30 -7.01
N THR A 709 10.41 -40.79 -8.24
CA THR A 709 10.88 -39.44 -8.63
C THR A 709 9.82 -38.34 -8.52
N CYS A 710 8.53 -38.67 -8.41
CA CYS A 710 7.48 -37.69 -8.19
C CYS A 710 7.38 -37.30 -6.70
N GLY A 711 6.88 -36.11 -6.46
CA GLY A 711 6.69 -35.56 -5.12
C GLY A 711 5.57 -36.29 -4.38
N VAL A 712 5.70 -36.35 -3.06
CA VAL A 712 4.67 -36.85 -2.14
C VAL A 712 4.26 -35.77 -1.16
N ALA A 713 3.00 -35.81 -0.74
CA ALA A 713 2.46 -34.85 0.20
C ALA A 713 3.21 -34.86 1.54
N PHE A 714 3.35 -33.69 2.16
CA PHE A 714 3.78 -33.57 3.55
C PHE A 714 2.57 -33.26 4.43
N HIS A 715 2.25 -34.17 5.36
CA HIS A 715 1.13 -34.01 6.26
C HIS A 715 1.62 -33.47 7.61
N ARG A 716 1.38 -32.19 7.88
CA ARG A 716 1.90 -31.52 9.09
C ARG A 716 1.06 -31.85 10.33
N PHE A 717 -0.26 -31.85 10.20
CA PHE A 717 -1.16 -31.95 11.34
C PHE A 717 -1.74 -33.37 11.48
N SER A 718 -1.61 -33.94 12.69
CA SER A 718 -2.18 -35.24 13.04
C SER A 718 -3.71 -35.18 13.16
N PRO A 719 -4.45 -36.26 12.82
CA PRO A 719 -5.93 -36.30 12.88
C PRO A 719 -6.54 -35.87 14.23
N ALA A 720 -5.79 -36.01 15.33
CA ALA A 720 -6.28 -35.78 16.69
C ALA A 720 -5.90 -34.42 17.32
N SER A 721 -5.15 -33.54 16.65
CA SER A 721 -4.78 -32.27 17.29
C SER A 721 -5.90 -31.23 17.16
N SER A 722 -6.44 -30.80 18.31
CA SER A 722 -7.27 -29.61 18.52
C SER A 722 -6.52 -28.29 18.26
N TYR A 723 -5.44 -28.36 17.45
CA TYR A 723 -4.37 -27.38 17.42
C TYR A 723 -4.83 -26.01 16.92
N MET A 724 -5.86 -25.95 16.06
CA MET A 724 -6.39 -24.70 15.50
C MET A 724 -7.89 -24.76 15.14
N THR A 725 -8.76 -25.15 16.08
CA THR A 725 -10.16 -24.68 15.95
C THR A 725 -10.14 -23.16 15.96
N GLU A 726 -11.06 -22.49 15.28
CA GLU A 726 -11.13 -21.03 15.27
C GLU A 726 -11.19 -20.39 16.67
N ALA A 727 -11.54 -21.17 17.70
CA ALA A 727 -11.55 -20.79 19.11
C ALA A 727 -10.15 -20.75 19.76
N SER A 728 -9.14 -21.44 19.22
CA SER A 728 -7.77 -21.29 19.69
C SER A 728 -7.10 -20.16 18.91
N ALA A 729 -7.24 -18.93 19.42
CA ALA A 729 -6.20 -17.94 19.25
C ALA A 729 -4.86 -18.66 19.48
N SER A 730 -4.01 -18.67 18.46
CA SER A 730 -2.65 -19.20 18.47
C SER A 730 -2.09 -19.27 19.89
N VAL A 731 -1.81 -20.49 20.37
CA VAL A 731 -1.22 -20.77 21.69
C VAL A 731 -0.22 -19.67 22.08
N GLY A 732 -0.65 -18.72 22.92
CA GLY A 732 0.18 -17.65 23.48
C GLY A 732 0.31 -16.31 22.72
N LYS A 733 -0.44 -16.03 21.63
CA LYS A 733 -0.37 -14.74 20.91
C LYS A 733 -1.74 -14.07 20.72
N SER A 734 -1.82 -12.76 20.97
CA SER A 734 -3.01 -11.93 20.69
C SER A 734 -3.29 -11.82 19.19
N PRO A 735 -4.57 -11.70 18.76
CA PRO A 735 -4.92 -11.47 17.35
C PRO A 735 -4.39 -10.14 16.83
N SER A 736 -4.42 -9.97 15.49
CA SER A 736 -4.22 -8.67 14.87
C SER A 736 -5.34 -7.71 15.31
N PHE A 737 -4.99 -6.46 15.61
CA PHE A 737 -5.93 -5.37 15.92
C PHE A 737 -7.10 -5.76 16.85
N PRO A 738 -6.84 -6.10 18.12
CA PRO A 738 -7.89 -6.55 19.03
C PRO A 738 -8.96 -5.46 19.26
N PRO A 739 -10.26 -5.78 19.18
CA PRO A 739 -11.33 -4.80 19.32
C PRO A 739 -11.52 -4.32 20.77
N ALA A 740 -12.13 -3.14 20.93
CA ALA A 740 -12.54 -2.58 22.22
C ALA A 740 -13.99 -2.97 22.55
N CYS A 741 -14.16 -4.09 23.25
CA CYS A 741 -15.49 -4.67 23.52
C CYS A 741 -16.21 -4.12 24.76
N ALA A 742 -15.66 -3.13 25.46
CA ALA A 742 -16.21 -2.64 26.72
C ALA A 742 -16.03 -1.14 26.87
N ARG A 743 -16.90 -0.52 27.68
CA ARG A 743 -16.72 0.87 28.11
C ARG A 743 -15.42 0.99 28.90
N THR A 744 -14.55 1.90 28.47
CA THR A 744 -13.30 2.22 29.16
C THR A 744 -13.50 3.36 30.16
N ALA A 745 -12.50 3.61 31.01
CA ALA A 745 -12.51 4.74 31.94
C ALA A 745 -12.46 6.11 31.23
N GLU A 746 -12.13 6.13 29.93
CA GLU A 746 -12.11 7.34 29.09
C GLU A 746 -13.52 7.92 28.88
N LEU A 747 -14.57 7.12 29.05
CA LEU A 747 -15.96 7.57 28.98
C LEU A 747 -16.65 7.54 30.35
N PRO A 748 -17.19 8.68 30.82
CA PRO A 748 -18.05 8.73 32.01
C PRO A 748 -19.26 7.81 31.88
N SER A 749 -19.69 7.15 32.96
CA SER A 749 -20.80 6.17 32.93
C SER A 749 -22.14 6.75 32.46
N VAL A 750 -22.34 8.06 32.60
CA VAL A 750 -23.55 8.77 32.16
C VAL A 750 -23.58 9.05 30.66
N ALA A 751 -22.45 8.89 29.95
CA ALA A 751 -22.38 9.13 28.51
C ALA A 751 -23.20 8.09 27.74
N LYS A 752 -24.02 8.58 26.80
CA LYS A 752 -24.88 7.80 25.92
C LYS A 752 -24.16 7.52 24.62
N ILE A 753 -23.93 6.25 24.30
CA ILE A 753 -23.15 5.85 23.13
C ILE A 753 -24.09 5.57 21.97
N VAL A 754 -23.79 6.13 20.80
CA VAL A 754 -24.39 5.79 19.50
C VAL A 754 -23.29 5.13 18.69
N ASP A 755 -23.46 3.83 18.50
CA ASP A 755 -22.57 2.95 17.74
C ASP A 755 -22.94 2.97 16.25
N ASP A 756 -22.01 2.56 15.38
CA ASP A 756 -22.31 2.34 13.95
C ASP A 756 -23.18 1.09 13.72
N LEU A 757 -23.20 0.16 14.66
CA LEU A 757 -24.16 -0.94 14.69
C LEU A 757 -25.46 -0.58 15.44
N SER A 758 -26.58 -1.14 14.97
CA SER A 758 -27.88 -1.01 15.62
C SER A 758 -28.03 -1.99 16.80
N LEU A 759 -27.22 -1.81 17.86
CA LEU A 759 -27.17 -2.68 19.04
C LEU A 759 -28.24 -2.30 20.08
N SER A 760 -29.52 -2.61 19.84
CA SER A 760 -30.60 -2.36 20.80
C SER A 760 -30.85 -3.56 21.74
N VAL A 761 -31.13 -3.28 23.02
CA VAL A 761 -31.50 -4.29 24.02
C VAL A 761 -33.02 -4.46 24.01
N GLU A 762 -33.53 -5.53 23.38
CA GLU A 762 -34.93 -5.92 23.50
C GLU A 762 -35.07 -7.12 24.45
N SER A 763 -35.82 -6.96 25.54
CA SER A 763 -36.21 -8.06 26.44
C SER A 763 -35.03 -8.91 26.98
N SER A 764 -33.92 -8.27 27.38
CA SER A 764 -32.66 -8.89 27.86
C SER A 764 -31.73 -9.53 26.81
N THR A 765 -32.06 -9.42 25.52
CA THR A 765 -31.23 -9.91 24.40
C THR A 765 -30.95 -8.80 23.37
N MET A 766 -29.73 -8.73 22.85
CA MET A 766 -29.36 -7.75 21.81
C MET A 766 -29.97 -8.16 20.48
N SER A 767 -30.63 -7.22 19.77
CA SER A 767 -31.29 -7.46 18.47
C SER A 767 -30.29 -7.71 17.33
N GLN A 768 -29.08 -7.15 17.45
CA GLN A 768 -27.93 -7.37 16.58
C GLN A 768 -26.67 -7.54 17.43
N LYS A 769 -25.72 -8.36 17.00
CA LYS A 769 -24.42 -8.53 17.64
C LYS A 769 -23.31 -8.43 16.59
N PRO A 770 -22.11 -7.93 16.94
CA PRO A 770 -20.97 -7.88 16.04
C PRO A 770 -20.57 -9.30 15.62
N VAL A 771 -20.05 -9.44 14.40
CA VAL A 771 -19.58 -10.75 13.91
C VAL A 771 -18.31 -11.19 14.65
N ASN A 772 -17.49 -10.24 15.11
CA ASN A 772 -16.30 -10.55 15.88
C ASN A 772 -16.68 -11.19 17.24
N PRO A 773 -16.36 -12.49 17.46
CA PRO A 773 -16.75 -13.20 18.67
C PRO A 773 -16.03 -12.70 19.92
N ALA A 774 -14.95 -11.91 19.79
CA ALA A 774 -14.26 -11.28 20.91
C ALA A 774 -15.20 -10.35 21.71
N CYS A 775 -16.17 -9.72 21.03
CA CYS A 775 -17.17 -8.85 21.64
C CYS A 775 -18.50 -9.57 21.90
N GLY A 776 -18.47 -10.65 22.70
CA GLY A 776 -19.66 -11.46 23.01
C GLY A 776 -20.78 -10.75 23.79
N SER A 777 -20.44 -9.64 24.47
CA SER A 777 -21.34 -8.79 25.26
C SER A 777 -21.10 -7.31 24.90
N PRO A 778 -21.51 -6.86 23.70
CA PRO A 778 -21.24 -5.50 23.26
C PRO A 778 -22.05 -4.48 24.07
N VAL A 779 -21.57 -3.23 24.08
CA VAL A 779 -22.25 -2.10 24.71
C VAL A 779 -23.42 -1.67 23.82
N ALA A 780 -24.61 -1.51 24.42
CA ALA A 780 -25.80 -1.12 23.68
C ALA A 780 -25.70 0.29 23.09
N SER A 781 -26.20 0.43 21.86
CA SER A 781 -26.33 1.70 21.15
C SER A 781 -27.62 2.41 21.55
N GLN A 782 -27.55 3.72 21.79
CA GLN A 782 -28.64 4.59 22.26
C GLN A 782 -29.00 5.62 21.18
N GLY A 783 -29.18 5.17 19.94
CA GLY A 783 -29.46 6.05 18.82
C GLY A 783 -29.42 5.28 17.51
N SER A 784 -29.11 5.99 16.43
CA SER A 784 -28.96 5.40 15.10
C SER A 784 -27.76 5.98 14.38
N PHE A 785 -27.04 5.13 13.65
CA PHE A 785 -26.07 5.54 12.64
C PHE A 785 -26.64 5.32 11.25
N ARG A 786 -26.31 6.21 10.31
CA ARG A 786 -26.78 6.13 8.92
C ARG A 786 -25.80 6.82 7.98
N PHE A 787 -25.53 6.20 6.84
CA PHE A 787 -24.78 6.83 5.74
C PHE A 787 -25.66 7.73 4.85
N ASP A 788 -25.00 8.68 4.17
CA ASP A 788 -25.46 9.42 3.01
C ASP A 788 -24.37 9.31 1.92
N PHE A 789 -24.61 8.45 0.94
CA PHE A 789 -23.70 8.23 -0.18
C PHE A 789 -23.97 9.23 -1.30
N GLY A 790 -22.89 9.77 -1.88
CA GLY A 790 -22.95 10.57 -3.09
C GLY A 790 -23.69 9.84 -4.22
N ARG A 791 -24.66 10.51 -4.82
CA ARG A 791 -25.51 9.96 -5.89
C ARG A 791 -25.04 10.43 -7.26
N ALA A 792 -24.86 9.48 -8.18
CA ALA A 792 -24.53 9.76 -9.59
C ALA A 792 -25.77 10.15 -10.40
N SER A 793 -25.54 10.70 -11.59
CA SER A 793 -26.59 11.14 -12.51
C SER A 793 -27.48 9.99 -13.01
N ASP A 794 -26.93 8.78 -13.09
CA ASP A 794 -27.66 7.55 -13.41
C ASP A 794 -28.43 6.96 -12.20
N GLY A 795 -28.30 7.58 -11.03
CA GLY A 795 -28.95 7.17 -9.79
C GLY A 795 -28.17 6.16 -8.95
N SER A 796 -27.01 5.68 -9.41
CA SER A 796 -26.13 4.79 -8.65
C SER A 796 -25.40 5.54 -7.52
N TYR A 797 -24.70 4.78 -6.66
CA TYR A 797 -23.90 5.29 -5.54
C TYR A 797 -22.45 4.80 -5.64
N PRO A 798 -21.64 5.35 -6.56
CA PRO A 798 -20.27 4.91 -6.79
C PRO A 798 -19.37 4.91 -5.55
N SER A 799 -19.59 5.84 -4.62
CA SER A 799 -18.77 5.93 -3.42
C SER A 799 -18.84 4.70 -2.51
N LYS A 800 -19.83 3.83 -2.68
CA LYS A 800 -19.88 2.52 -2.00
C LYS A 800 -18.77 1.57 -2.42
N ILE A 801 -18.25 1.72 -3.64
CA ILE A 801 -17.10 0.92 -4.12
C ILE A 801 -15.91 1.08 -3.16
N ASP A 802 -15.73 2.28 -2.61
CA ASP A 802 -14.65 2.64 -1.69
C ASP A 802 -15.01 2.51 -0.20
N THR A 803 -16.16 1.91 0.11
CA THR A 803 -16.62 1.72 1.49
C THR A 803 -16.26 0.32 1.95
N HIS A 804 -15.63 0.24 3.12
CA HIS A 804 -15.11 -1.00 3.70
C HIS A 804 -15.57 -1.16 5.15
N GLN A 805 -15.57 -2.39 5.65
CA GLN A 805 -15.87 -2.73 7.05
C GLN A 805 -14.80 -3.67 7.62
N LEU A 806 -14.52 -3.49 8.92
CA LEU A 806 -13.57 -4.29 9.68
C LEU A 806 -14.14 -4.68 11.04
N GLY A 807 -13.57 -5.73 11.64
CA GLY A 807 -13.98 -6.33 12.90
C GLY A 807 -13.21 -5.81 14.12
N GLY A 808 -12.43 -4.73 13.97
CA GLY A 808 -11.75 -4.02 15.04
C GLY A 808 -12.64 -2.95 15.69
N GLY A 809 -12.03 -1.87 16.20
CA GLY A 809 -12.78 -0.72 16.72
C GLY A 809 -13.56 -0.99 18.00
N PHE A 810 -14.43 -0.04 18.37
CA PHE A 810 -15.35 -0.20 19.50
C PHE A 810 -16.46 -1.19 19.12
N ASN A 811 -16.88 -2.00 20.10
CA ASN A 811 -17.85 -3.08 19.89
C ASN A 811 -17.50 -4.12 18.80
N GLY A 812 -16.28 -4.10 18.23
CA GLY A 812 -15.82 -5.10 17.27
C GLY A 812 -16.36 -4.89 15.86
N HIS A 813 -16.69 -3.65 15.49
CA HIS A 813 -17.02 -3.26 14.14
C HIS A 813 -16.70 -1.77 13.89
N PHE A 814 -16.23 -1.43 12.69
CA PHE A 814 -16.23 -0.05 12.19
C PHE A 814 -16.18 -0.02 10.66
N PHE A 815 -16.56 1.11 10.06
CA PHE A 815 -16.41 1.36 8.62
C PHE A 815 -15.25 2.30 8.33
N PHE A 816 -14.66 2.20 7.14
CA PHE A 816 -13.70 3.18 6.65
C PHE A 816 -13.76 3.35 5.12
N THR A 817 -13.20 4.45 4.63
CA THR A 817 -13.00 4.77 3.21
C THR A 817 -11.67 5.52 3.03
N HIS A 818 -11.20 5.72 1.81
CA HIS A 818 -10.10 6.67 1.56
C HIS A 818 -10.61 8.12 1.63
N THR A 819 -9.71 9.04 2.02
CA THR A 819 -9.92 10.48 1.95
C THR A 819 -9.98 10.96 0.50
N ARG A 820 -10.80 11.98 0.25
CA ARG A 820 -11.05 12.53 -1.09
C ARG A 820 -11.03 14.05 -1.06
N ALA A 821 -10.39 14.68 -2.04
CA ALA A 821 -10.57 16.10 -2.29
C ALA A 821 -11.95 16.38 -2.91
N ASP A 822 -12.52 17.54 -2.63
CA ASP A 822 -13.77 18.01 -3.24
C ASP A 822 -13.52 18.40 -4.71
N ALA A 823 -13.47 17.39 -5.59
CA ALA A 823 -13.18 17.56 -7.01
C ALA A 823 -14.45 17.38 -7.86
N ALA A 824 -14.64 18.29 -8.82
CA ALA A 824 -15.75 18.24 -9.77
C ALA A 824 -15.64 17.04 -10.72
N GLY A 825 -16.64 16.15 -10.73
CA GLY A 825 -16.78 15.11 -11.76
C GLY A 825 -17.50 13.84 -11.31
N TYR A 826 -17.27 13.37 -10.07
CA TYR A 826 -17.84 12.11 -9.56
C TYR A 826 -18.30 12.23 -8.10
N PRO A 827 -19.42 11.60 -7.73
CA PRO A 827 -19.94 11.64 -6.36
C PRO A 827 -19.23 10.62 -5.47
N SER A 828 -17.97 10.90 -5.12
CA SER A 828 -17.11 10.08 -4.22
C SER A 828 -17.40 10.29 -2.72
N ARG A 829 -18.31 11.21 -2.40
CA ARG A 829 -18.68 11.53 -1.02
C ARG A 829 -19.29 10.32 -0.31
N VAL A 830 -18.77 10.04 0.87
CA VAL A 830 -19.37 9.21 1.89
C VAL A 830 -19.51 10.06 3.16
N SER A 831 -20.72 10.14 3.70
CA SER A 831 -20.99 10.81 4.96
C SER A 831 -21.70 9.88 5.91
N GLY A 832 -21.22 9.72 7.13
CA GLY A 832 -21.86 8.96 8.19
C GLY A 832 -22.37 9.88 9.30
N THR A 833 -23.61 9.68 9.74
CA THR A 833 -24.25 10.49 10.78
C THR A 833 -24.70 9.62 11.96
N TRP A 834 -24.18 9.93 13.15
CA TRP A 834 -24.70 9.42 14.42
C TRP A 834 -25.78 10.37 14.94
N ASN A 835 -26.95 9.83 15.28
CA ASN A 835 -28.09 10.56 15.82
C ASN A 835 -28.50 9.93 17.16
N LEU A 836 -28.47 10.72 18.23
CA LEU A 836 -28.84 10.24 19.57
C LEU A 836 -30.33 9.86 19.69
N GLY A 837 -31.19 10.39 18.82
CA GLY A 837 -32.62 10.10 18.83
C GLY A 837 -33.40 10.71 20.02
N GLU A 838 -32.74 11.14 21.09
CA GLU A 838 -33.34 11.87 22.19
C GLU A 838 -33.02 13.37 22.14
N SER A 839 -33.95 14.20 22.61
CA SER A 839 -33.70 15.65 22.73
C SER A 839 -32.84 15.98 23.94
N MET A 840 -31.78 16.77 23.72
CA MET A 840 -30.97 17.41 24.75
C MET A 840 -31.27 18.92 24.86
N ALA A 841 -32.40 19.38 24.34
CA ALA A 841 -32.77 20.80 24.32
C ALA A 841 -32.60 21.49 25.69
N GLY A 842 -31.89 22.61 25.71
CA GLY A 842 -31.58 23.42 26.88
C GLY A 842 -30.46 22.88 27.77
N LYS A 843 -29.93 21.68 27.50
CA LYS A 843 -28.85 21.06 28.29
C LYS A 843 -27.49 21.34 27.67
N TRP A 844 -26.48 21.37 28.54
CA TRP A 844 -25.09 21.27 28.12
C TRP A 844 -24.71 19.79 28.01
N GLY A 845 -23.83 19.46 27.07
CA GLY A 845 -23.28 18.12 26.96
C GLY A 845 -21.94 18.08 26.26
N ARG A 846 -21.10 17.11 26.64
CA ARG A 846 -19.83 16.83 25.99
C ARG A 846 -20.02 15.76 24.92
N VAL A 847 -19.36 15.92 23.79
CA VAL A 847 -19.39 14.96 22.69
C VAL A 847 -18.02 14.29 22.59
N TYR A 848 -18.02 12.96 22.54
CA TYR A 848 -16.84 12.13 22.32
C TYR A 848 -16.98 11.36 21.02
N VAL A 849 -15.85 11.09 20.37
CA VAL A 849 -15.73 10.20 19.20
C VAL A 849 -14.75 9.09 19.53
N HIS A 850 -15.01 7.88 19.03
CA HIS A 850 -14.07 6.77 19.11
C HIS A 850 -13.22 6.73 17.84
N THR A 851 -11.90 6.59 18.00
CA THR A 851 -10.96 6.36 16.89
C THR A 851 -10.44 4.93 16.97
N PRO A 852 -10.56 4.11 15.90
CA PRO A 852 -9.99 2.77 15.89
C PRO A 852 -8.46 2.79 15.76
N ASP A 853 -7.81 1.67 16.06
CA ASP A 853 -6.35 1.55 16.07
C ASP A 853 -5.69 1.40 14.69
N HIS A 854 -6.48 1.22 13.64
CA HIS A 854 -6.05 1.10 12.24
C HIS A 854 -7.16 1.56 11.29
N ALA A 855 -6.83 1.71 9.99
CA ALA A 855 -7.73 2.20 8.94
C ALA A 855 -8.40 3.56 9.25
N ALA A 856 -7.71 4.40 10.03
CA ALA A 856 -8.13 5.73 10.45
C ALA A 856 -6.89 6.65 10.49
N TRP A 857 -6.38 6.99 9.31
CA TRP A 857 -5.02 7.52 9.12
C TRP A 857 -4.97 9.02 8.81
N THR A 858 -6.11 9.64 8.47
CA THR A 858 -6.19 11.09 8.21
C THR A 858 -5.82 11.91 9.45
N GLN A 859 -5.16 13.05 9.19
CA GLN A 859 -4.85 14.05 10.22
C GLN A 859 -5.89 15.18 10.26
N GLN A 860 -6.89 15.12 9.37
CA GLN A 860 -7.84 16.21 9.11
C GLN A 860 -9.30 15.73 9.12
N ALA A 861 -9.66 14.75 9.96
CA ALA A 861 -11.05 14.34 10.10
C ALA A 861 -11.88 15.46 10.75
N VAL A 862 -12.80 16.06 9.98
CA VAL A 862 -13.68 17.15 10.44
C VAL A 862 -15.06 16.62 10.79
N TYR A 863 -15.38 16.61 12.09
CA TYR A 863 -16.68 16.25 12.61
C TYR A 863 -17.61 17.48 12.66
N GLN A 864 -18.82 17.32 12.14
CA GLN A 864 -19.89 18.32 12.15
C GLN A 864 -20.88 18.01 13.26
N VAL A 865 -20.89 18.82 14.32
CA VAL A 865 -21.78 18.65 15.48
C VAL A 865 -23.03 19.51 15.30
N ASP A 866 -24.16 18.90 14.94
CA ASP A 866 -25.47 19.56 14.93
C ASP A 866 -26.05 19.56 16.34
N ARG A 867 -26.34 20.76 16.84
CA ARG A 867 -26.84 20.97 18.20
C ARG A 867 -28.37 20.78 18.29
N GLY A 868 -29.01 20.41 17.19
CA GLY A 868 -30.46 20.30 17.04
C GLY A 868 -31.12 21.59 16.51
N ASP A 869 -30.33 22.55 16.03
CA ASP A 869 -30.75 23.81 15.42
C ASP A 869 -30.49 23.87 13.90
N GLY A 870 -29.93 22.81 13.32
CA GLY A 870 -29.58 22.75 11.89
C GLY A 870 -28.38 23.63 11.52
N LYS A 871 -27.60 24.09 12.50
CA LYS A 871 -26.38 24.89 12.31
C LYS A 871 -25.20 24.13 12.90
N PRO A 872 -24.65 23.13 12.18
CA PRO A 872 -23.56 22.33 12.70
C PRO A 872 -22.30 23.17 12.92
N VAL A 873 -21.51 22.77 13.92
CA VAL A 873 -20.19 23.33 14.20
C VAL A 873 -19.10 22.31 13.90
N SER A 874 -18.05 22.74 13.22
CA SER A 874 -16.92 21.89 12.85
C SER A 874 -15.96 21.65 14.02
N ARG A 875 -15.44 20.43 14.13
CA ARG A 875 -14.34 20.06 15.04
C ARG A 875 -13.40 19.10 14.32
N ALA A 876 -12.15 19.52 14.14
CA ALA A 876 -11.13 18.68 13.51
C ALA A 876 -10.36 17.86 14.54
N LEU A 877 -10.04 16.60 14.22
CA LEU A 877 -9.26 15.72 15.07
C LEU A 877 -8.42 14.77 14.20
N PRO A 878 -7.12 14.60 14.47
CA PRO A 878 -6.34 13.53 13.84
C PRO A 878 -6.84 12.15 14.30
N GLN A 879 -7.12 11.24 13.34
CA GLN A 879 -7.60 9.89 13.66
C GLN A 879 -6.47 8.88 13.88
N ARG A 880 -5.24 9.19 13.44
CA ARG A 880 -4.07 8.30 13.47
C ARG A 880 -3.50 8.07 14.88
N THR A 881 -4.28 7.50 15.78
CA THR A 881 -3.93 7.32 17.21
C THR A 881 -3.22 6.00 17.50
N TYR A 882 -3.30 5.02 16.60
CA TYR A 882 -2.79 3.65 16.77
C TYR A 882 -3.36 2.89 17.97
N ALA A 883 -4.52 3.33 18.47
CA ALA A 883 -5.18 2.72 19.62
C ALA A 883 -6.70 2.93 19.52
N ASN A 884 -7.46 1.94 19.95
CA ASN A 884 -8.89 2.09 20.20
C ASN A 884 -9.09 3.03 21.39
N THR A 885 -9.54 4.26 21.15
CA THR A 885 -9.57 5.30 22.19
C THR A 885 -10.65 6.34 21.94
N TRP A 886 -11.20 6.89 23.04
CA TRP A 886 -12.18 7.97 23.00
C TRP A 886 -11.51 9.35 23.08
N ARG A 887 -12.04 10.30 22.30
CA ARG A 887 -11.58 11.71 22.27
C ARG A 887 -12.76 12.65 22.38
N SER A 888 -12.66 13.63 23.30
CA SER A 888 -13.64 14.72 23.36
C SER A 888 -13.44 15.65 22.17
N ILE A 889 -14.52 15.97 21.45
CA ILE A 889 -14.52 17.03 20.42
C ILE A 889 -15.18 18.32 20.92
N GLY A 890 -15.55 18.36 22.20
CA GLY A 890 -15.94 19.58 22.91
C GLY A 890 -17.29 19.51 23.63
N VAL A 891 -17.62 20.61 24.29
CA VAL A 891 -18.86 20.80 25.04
C VAL A 891 -19.78 21.81 24.37
N PHE A 892 -21.05 21.45 24.20
CA PHE A 892 -22.03 22.23 23.47
C PHE A 892 -23.31 22.42 24.28
N GLN A 893 -23.99 23.54 24.04
CA GLN A 893 -25.38 23.70 24.44
C GLN A 893 -26.29 23.17 23.34
N PHE A 894 -27.13 22.21 23.66
CA PHE A 894 -28.03 21.59 22.70
C PHE A 894 -29.38 22.30 22.66
N SER A 895 -29.90 22.52 21.46
CA SER A 895 -31.22 23.11 21.18
C SER A 895 -32.26 22.05 20.83
N GLY A 896 -31.86 20.82 20.54
CA GLY A 896 -32.74 19.72 20.16
C GLY A 896 -32.07 18.37 20.27
N THR A 897 -32.35 17.49 19.31
CA THR A 897 -31.72 16.17 19.21
C THR A 897 -30.34 16.32 18.56
N PRO A 898 -29.25 15.94 19.25
CA PRO A 898 -27.91 16.12 18.74
C PRO A 898 -27.56 15.09 17.66
N LYS A 899 -26.73 15.52 16.70
CA LYS A 899 -26.17 14.66 15.67
C LYS A 899 -24.70 15.00 15.45
N VAL A 900 -23.91 13.99 15.08
CA VAL A 900 -22.53 14.18 14.62
C VAL A 900 -22.41 13.58 13.23
N THR A 901 -21.83 14.31 12.29
CA THR A 901 -21.59 13.84 10.92
C THR A 901 -20.09 13.90 10.61
N LEU A 902 -19.56 12.85 9.99
CA LEU A 902 -18.20 12.80 9.46
C LEU A 902 -18.27 12.45 7.98
N THR A 903 -17.43 13.10 7.16
CA THR A 903 -17.35 12.84 5.71
C THR A 903 -15.91 12.55 5.29
N ASN A 904 -15.73 11.74 4.25
CA ASN A 904 -14.41 11.47 3.66
C ASN A 904 -13.84 12.62 2.83
N LEU A 905 -14.58 13.72 2.68
CA LEU A 905 -14.07 14.91 2.02
C LEU A 905 -13.18 15.70 2.99
N THR A 906 -11.87 15.63 2.79
CA THR A 906 -10.86 16.25 3.65
C THR A 906 -9.87 17.07 2.83
N ALA A 907 -9.19 18.05 3.46
CA ALA A 907 -8.23 18.88 2.74
C ALA A 907 -6.91 18.13 2.45
N ASP A 908 -6.64 17.01 3.13
CA ASP A 908 -5.53 16.07 2.85
C ASP A 908 -5.90 14.97 1.82
N GLY A 909 -7.10 15.03 1.22
CA GLY A 909 -7.61 14.01 0.29
C GLY A 909 -7.16 14.12 -1.17
N GLU A 910 -6.19 14.97 -1.51
CA GLU A 910 -5.72 15.18 -2.90
C GLU A 910 -4.98 13.96 -3.49
N ASP A 911 -4.43 13.09 -2.64
CA ASP A 911 -3.61 11.94 -3.05
C ASP A 911 -4.34 10.58 -2.98
N TYR A 912 -5.54 10.51 -2.38
CA TYR A 912 -6.38 9.29 -2.25
C TYR A 912 -5.78 8.12 -1.45
N LEU A 913 -4.78 8.36 -0.61
CA LEU A 913 -4.00 7.30 0.05
C LEU A 913 -4.18 7.22 1.58
N ASP A 914 -4.84 8.19 2.23
CA ASP A 914 -5.13 8.14 3.68
C ASP A 914 -6.55 7.63 3.93
N ASP A 915 -6.77 6.90 5.02
CA ASP A 915 -8.11 6.42 5.39
C ASP A 915 -8.78 7.30 6.44
N ILE A 916 -10.11 7.26 6.43
CA ILE A 916 -10.98 7.88 7.43
C ILE A 916 -12.03 6.86 7.90
N ALA A 917 -12.23 6.78 9.22
CA ALA A 917 -13.08 5.77 9.85
C ALA A 917 -14.32 6.34 10.54
N TRP A 918 -15.40 5.55 10.53
CA TRP A 918 -16.63 5.73 11.30
C TRP A 918 -16.81 4.54 12.25
N ASP A 919 -16.78 4.82 13.54
CA ASP A 919 -16.94 3.83 14.60
C ASP A 919 -18.10 4.27 15.54
N ALA A 920 -17.82 4.96 16.64
CA ALA A 920 -18.84 5.35 17.61
C ALA A 920 -18.74 6.80 18.10
N VAL A 921 -19.86 7.35 18.56
CA VAL A 921 -19.98 8.68 19.18
C VAL A 921 -20.66 8.56 20.53
N ALA A 922 -20.23 9.33 21.53
CA ALA A 922 -20.89 9.39 22.83
C ALA A 922 -21.30 10.81 23.21
N PHE A 923 -22.46 10.95 23.84
CA PHE A 923 -23.02 12.21 24.35
C PHE A 923 -23.11 12.13 25.87
N GLU A 924 -22.33 12.93 26.57
CA GLU A 924 -22.35 13.07 28.02
C GLU A 924 -23.21 14.28 28.42
N PRO A 925 -24.38 14.09 29.05
CA PRO A 925 -25.14 15.20 29.61
C PRO A 925 -24.39 15.82 30.79
N LEU A 926 -24.23 17.15 30.77
CA LEU A 926 -23.62 17.91 31.85
C LEU A 926 -24.69 18.66 32.66
N SER A 927 -24.43 18.86 33.95
CA SER A 927 -25.34 19.57 34.84
C SER A 927 -25.36 21.08 34.60
N ALA A 928 -24.29 21.64 34.03
CA ALA A 928 -24.14 23.05 33.70
C ALA A 928 -23.07 23.25 32.61
N LYS A 929 -22.96 24.48 32.09
CA LYS A 929 -21.81 24.91 31.28
C LYS A 929 -20.52 24.71 32.09
N PRO A 930 -19.44 24.14 31.50
CA PRO A 930 -18.13 24.12 32.13
C PRO A 930 -17.69 25.53 32.55
N LYS A 931 -17.07 25.62 33.73
CA LYS A 931 -16.53 26.89 34.23
C LYS A 931 -15.28 27.30 33.46
N ASP A 932 -14.52 26.30 33.02
CA ASP A 932 -13.29 26.48 32.28
C ASP A 932 -13.44 25.80 30.91
N ILE A 933 -13.44 26.60 29.85
CA ILE A 933 -13.34 26.14 28.47
C ILE A 933 -12.02 26.69 27.94
N ILE A 934 -11.03 25.82 27.78
CA ILE A 934 -9.62 26.18 27.60
C ILE A 934 -9.10 25.59 26.29
N VAL A 935 -8.47 26.43 25.46
CA VAL A 935 -7.78 25.98 24.25
C VAL A 935 -6.30 26.33 24.34
N SER A 936 -5.44 25.31 24.26
CA SER A 936 -3.99 25.45 24.24
C SER A 936 -3.45 25.38 22.82
N MET A 937 -2.86 26.48 22.38
CA MET A 937 -2.41 26.72 21.01
C MET A 937 -0.92 27.11 21.00
N GLY A 938 -0.33 27.28 19.82
CA GLY A 938 1.01 27.84 19.65
C GLY A 938 2.02 26.86 19.09
N ASP A 939 3.29 27.19 19.30
CA ASP A 939 4.45 26.47 18.77
C ASP A 939 4.95 25.32 19.67
N SER A 940 6.19 24.90 19.45
CA SER A 940 6.89 23.83 20.17
C SER A 940 7.00 24.04 21.68
N PHE A 941 7.09 25.30 22.13
CA PHE A 941 7.12 25.61 23.57
C PHE A 941 5.76 25.34 24.21
N SER A 942 4.67 25.51 23.46
CA SER A 942 3.30 25.18 23.88
C SER A 942 2.98 23.70 23.74
N SER A 943 3.43 23.04 22.66
CA SER A 943 3.24 21.59 22.48
C SER A 943 3.97 20.77 23.54
N GLY A 944 5.06 21.31 24.09
CA GLY A 944 5.89 20.64 25.09
C GLY A 944 7.00 19.80 24.46
N GLU A 945 7.48 20.19 23.29
CA GLU A 945 8.70 19.63 22.68
C GLU A 945 9.83 19.55 23.72
N GLY A 946 10.50 18.40 23.80
CA GLY A 946 11.59 18.16 24.75
C GLY A 946 11.18 17.86 26.18
N ALA A 947 9.90 17.96 26.53
CA ALA A 947 9.38 17.49 27.81
C ALA A 947 9.05 16.00 27.73
N ARG A 948 9.76 15.19 28.53
CA ARG A 948 9.44 13.77 28.62
C ARG A 948 8.14 13.57 29.39
N GLY A 949 7.17 13.02 28.68
CA GLY A 949 5.89 12.59 29.20
C GLY A 949 5.96 11.40 30.14
N THR A 950 4.82 11.07 30.76
CA THR A 950 4.74 9.99 31.77
C THR A 950 4.00 8.74 31.30
N LYS A 951 3.29 8.81 30.16
CA LYS A 951 2.46 7.72 29.65
C LYS A 951 3.22 6.85 28.62
N ASN A 952 3.15 5.53 28.79
CA ASN A 952 3.54 4.50 27.80
C ASN A 952 4.96 4.56 27.22
N GLY A 953 5.89 5.26 27.89
CA GLY A 953 7.27 5.38 27.44
C GLY A 953 7.49 6.34 26.28
N ASN A 954 6.45 6.91 25.64
CA ASN A 954 6.53 7.95 24.61
C ASN A 954 6.28 9.35 25.22
N PRO A 955 7.16 10.36 24.99
CA PRO A 955 6.97 11.71 25.49
C PRO A 955 5.81 12.47 24.83
N TYR A 956 5.28 12.00 23.70
CA TYR A 956 4.28 12.66 22.87
C TYR A 956 3.04 11.79 22.61
N TYR A 957 1.91 12.44 22.34
CA TYR A 957 0.71 11.78 21.82
C TYR A 957 1.00 11.19 20.45
N ALA A 958 0.57 9.94 20.27
CA ALA A 958 0.81 9.10 19.10
C ALA A 958 0.44 9.78 17.78
N GLU A 959 -0.73 10.40 17.76
CA GLU A 959 -1.31 11.10 16.62
C GLU A 959 -0.53 12.34 16.20
N THR A 960 0.44 12.78 17.02
CA THR A 960 1.25 14.00 16.83
C THR A 960 2.73 13.72 16.63
N ASP A 961 3.11 12.45 16.57
CA ASP A 961 4.48 11.93 16.51
C ASP A 961 4.53 10.76 15.53
N ASN A 962 4.48 11.10 14.24
CA ASN A 962 4.34 10.19 13.11
C ASN A 962 5.44 10.39 12.06
N PHE A 963 5.89 9.27 11.49
CA PHE A 963 6.93 9.10 10.46
C PHE A 963 7.58 10.38 9.95
N GLY A 964 8.69 10.70 10.58
CA GLY A 964 9.43 11.95 10.54
C GLY A 964 10.18 12.10 9.26
N THR A 965 10.27 11.08 8.43
CA THR A 965 11.10 10.95 7.26
C THR A 965 10.26 11.05 5.98
N GLU A 966 9.08 10.44 5.95
CA GLU A 966 8.07 10.58 4.89
C GLU A 966 7.26 11.87 5.11
N GLU A 967 7.48 12.88 4.28
CA GLU A 967 6.81 14.19 4.40
C GLU A 967 5.28 14.10 4.38
N ARG A 968 4.73 13.09 3.67
CA ARG A 968 3.29 12.81 3.57
C ARG A 968 2.67 12.29 4.87
N SER A 969 3.31 11.36 5.56
CA SER A 969 2.75 10.75 6.79
C SER A 969 3.23 11.45 8.05
N ARG A 970 4.16 12.40 7.89
CA ARG A 970 4.80 13.12 9.00
C ARG A 970 3.81 13.97 9.76
N ASN A 971 3.72 13.70 11.05
CA ASN A 971 3.21 14.66 12.02
C ASN A 971 4.25 14.82 13.11
N ALA A 972 4.75 16.03 13.27
CA ALA A 972 5.74 16.36 14.28
C ALA A 972 5.24 17.48 15.18
N CYS A 973 3.92 17.57 15.40
CA CYS A 973 3.38 18.54 16.32
C CYS A 973 3.85 18.28 17.76
N HIS A 974 4.22 17.03 18.09
CA HIS A 974 4.89 16.61 19.32
C HIS A 974 4.20 17.18 20.57
N ARG A 975 2.90 16.92 20.69
CA ARG A 975 2.12 17.35 21.86
C ARG A 975 2.43 16.41 23.03
N SER A 976 3.03 16.94 24.09
CA SER A 976 3.40 16.18 25.28
C SER A 976 2.31 16.22 26.36
N ASP A 977 2.06 15.09 27.02
CA ASP A 977 1.22 15.05 28.23
C ASP A 977 1.84 15.84 29.41
N ALA A 978 3.13 16.17 29.31
CA ALA A 978 3.90 16.97 30.25
C ALA A 978 4.03 18.45 29.85
N SER A 979 3.26 18.91 28.86
CA SER A 979 3.22 20.32 28.46
C SER A 979 2.80 21.24 29.62
N TRP A 980 3.24 22.49 29.58
CA TRP A 980 3.02 23.42 30.68
C TRP A 980 1.55 23.78 30.87
N SER A 981 0.77 23.81 29.79
CA SER A 981 -0.67 24.08 29.86
C SER A 981 -1.40 22.95 30.61
N ARG A 982 -1.00 21.69 30.42
CA ARG A 982 -1.54 20.55 31.19
C ARG A 982 -1.08 20.56 32.65
N LYS A 983 0.14 21.04 32.94
CA LYS A 983 0.68 21.14 34.31
C LYS A 983 0.12 22.31 35.11
N ALA A 984 -0.34 23.37 34.43
CA ALA A 984 -0.90 24.54 35.08
C ALA A 984 -2.27 24.25 35.73
N ALA A 985 -2.63 25.08 36.70
CA ALA A 985 -3.94 25.08 37.34
C ALA A 985 -4.54 26.48 37.15
N VAL A 986 -5.87 26.56 37.04
CA VAL A 986 -6.60 27.82 36.90
C VAL A 986 -7.30 28.19 38.21
N SER A 987 -7.73 29.45 38.37
CA SER A 987 -8.27 29.96 39.65
C SER A 987 -9.48 29.20 40.20
N THR A 988 -10.17 28.44 39.36
CA THR A 988 -11.36 27.67 39.65
C THR A 988 -11.07 26.28 40.26
N SER A 989 -9.82 25.80 40.26
CA SER A 989 -9.44 24.49 40.78
C SER A 989 -7.98 24.43 41.26
N THR A 990 -7.71 23.60 42.27
CA THR A 990 -6.34 23.30 42.71
C THR A 990 -5.70 22.15 41.92
N MET A 991 -6.49 21.38 41.17
CA MET A 991 -5.99 20.34 40.27
C MET A 991 -5.47 20.98 38.99
N SER A 992 -4.43 20.38 38.40
CA SER A 992 -3.94 20.82 37.10
C SER A 992 -4.98 20.55 35.99
N ILE A 993 -4.90 21.33 34.91
CA ILE A 993 -5.78 21.19 33.74
C ILE A 993 -5.70 19.77 33.19
N GLY A 994 -4.48 19.22 33.05
CA GLY A 994 -4.26 17.87 32.55
C GLY A 994 -4.85 16.78 33.44
N ALA A 995 -4.74 16.91 34.77
CA ALA A 995 -5.32 15.95 35.70
C ALA A 995 -6.85 15.97 35.67
N ARG A 996 -7.46 17.16 35.51
CA ARG A 996 -8.90 17.32 35.35
C ARG A 996 -9.40 16.76 34.01
N ALA A 997 -8.66 17.00 32.92
CA ALA A 997 -8.96 16.45 31.61
C ALA A 997 -8.91 14.92 31.61
N ASP A 998 -7.86 14.33 32.20
CA ASP A 998 -7.71 12.86 32.32
C ASP A 998 -8.77 12.24 33.23
N ALA A 999 -9.35 13.01 34.16
CA ALA A 999 -10.44 12.59 35.04
C ALA A 999 -11.84 12.86 34.47
N ASN A 1000 -11.95 13.35 33.23
CA ASN A 1000 -13.22 13.76 32.61
C ASN A 1000 -14.03 14.78 33.45
N ASP A 1001 -13.37 15.70 34.16
CA ASP A 1001 -14.01 16.68 35.03
C ASP A 1001 -15.15 17.43 34.30
N PRO A 1002 -16.43 17.35 34.76
CA PRO A 1002 -17.58 17.95 34.06
C PRO A 1002 -17.55 19.48 34.05
N THR A 1003 -16.64 20.10 34.81
CA THR A 1003 -16.47 21.56 34.88
C THR A 1003 -15.40 22.11 33.95
N LEU A 1004 -14.70 21.25 33.20
CA LEU A 1004 -13.64 21.59 32.26
C LEU A 1004 -13.99 21.13 30.83
N ASP A 1005 -13.70 21.96 29.83
CA ASP A 1005 -13.50 21.52 28.45
C ASP A 1005 -12.10 21.96 28.02
N TYR A 1006 -11.24 21.03 27.61
CA TYR A 1006 -9.83 21.30 27.32
C TYR A 1006 -9.42 20.71 25.98
N HIS A 1007 -8.90 21.56 25.10
CA HIS A 1007 -8.44 21.18 23.77
C HIS A 1007 -7.00 21.61 23.55
N PHE A 1008 -6.17 20.67 23.08
CA PHE A 1008 -4.74 20.88 22.92
C PHE A 1008 -4.30 20.72 21.48
N ILE A 1009 -4.03 21.86 20.83
CA ILE A 1009 -3.82 21.96 19.37
C ILE A 1009 -2.55 22.72 19.00
N ALA A 1010 -1.65 22.94 19.98
CA ALA A 1010 -0.31 23.44 19.71
C ALA A 1010 0.48 22.47 18.82
N CYS A 1011 1.43 22.99 18.03
CA CYS A 1011 2.20 22.18 17.10
C CYS A 1011 3.65 22.66 17.04
N SER A 1012 4.60 21.74 17.21
CA SER A 1012 6.04 22.02 17.04
C SER A 1012 6.33 22.59 15.65
N GLY A 1013 7.17 23.63 15.60
CA GLY A 1013 7.52 24.32 14.37
C GLY A 1013 6.50 25.34 13.84
N ALA A 1014 5.35 25.52 14.50
CA ALA A 1014 4.31 26.44 14.05
C ALA A 1014 4.79 27.90 13.98
N VAL A 1015 4.50 28.59 12.88
CA VAL A 1015 4.59 30.05 12.70
C VAL A 1015 3.21 30.70 12.81
N ALA A 1016 3.12 32.03 12.80
CA ALA A 1016 1.84 32.75 12.85
C ALA A 1016 0.82 32.29 11.78
N ALA A 1017 1.28 31.91 10.59
CA ALA A 1017 0.45 31.37 9.50
C ALA A 1017 -0.12 29.98 9.77
N ASP A 1018 0.52 29.18 10.63
CA ASP A 1018 -0.02 27.87 11.03
C ASP A 1018 -1.10 28.01 12.12
N VAL A 1019 -1.19 29.19 12.74
CA VAL A 1019 -2.25 29.50 13.72
C VAL A 1019 -3.46 30.13 13.02
N SER A 1020 -3.24 31.09 12.11
CA SER A 1020 -4.31 31.89 11.50
C SER A 1020 -4.38 31.78 9.98
N ALA A 1021 -5.60 31.65 9.44
CA ALA A 1021 -5.89 31.54 8.00
C ALA A 1021 -5.48 32.78 7.18
N ASN A 1022 -5.31 33.94 7.84
CA ASN A 1022 -5.10 35.23 7.20
C ASN A 1022 -3.62 35.68 7.20
N ALA A 1023 -2.77 35.09 8.04
CA ALA A 1023 -1.37 35.50 8.12
C ALA A 1023 -0.60 35.10 6.85
N ALA A 1024 0.18 36.04 6.32
CA ALA A 1024 0.96 35.85 5.10
C ALA A 1024 2.02 34.73 5.26
N GLY A 1025 1.87 33.60 4.55
CA GLY A 1025 2.80 32.46 4.54
C GLY A 1025 2.31 31.25 3.72
N GLU A 1026 3.18 30.28 3.46
CA GLU A 1026 2.80 28.99 2.85
C GLU A 1026 1.91 28.20 3.82
N ARG A 1027 0.73 27.76 3.34
CA ARG A 1027 -0.30 27.08 4.16
C ARG A 1027 0.09 25.65 4.52
N GLY A 1028 0.04 25.26 5.79
CA GLY A 1028 -0.29 23.90 6.25
C GLY A 1028 0.58 22.72 5.77
N THR A 1029 1.82 22.94 5.30
CA THR A 1029 2.55 21.89 4.57
C THR A 1029 3.49 21.01 5.42
N LYS A 1030 3.99 21.45 6.58
CA LYS A 1030 5.09 20.73 7.27
C LYS A 1030 4.66 19.54 8.15
N THR A 1031 3.45 19.59 8.69
CA THR A 1031 2.91 18.57 9.63
C THR A 1031 1.50 18.11 9.29
N ARG A 1032 0.92 18.58 8.16
CA ARG A 1032 -0.39 18.21 7.59
C ARG A 1032 -1.61 18.29 8.51
N GLU A 1033 -1.52 18.92 9.69
CA GLU A 1033 -2.70 19.36 10.45
C GLU A 1033 -3.30 20.64 9.86
N LEU A 1034 -4.62 20.84 10.05
CA LEU A 1034 -5.27 22.10 9.72
C LEU A 1034 -4.69 23.25 10.58
N PRO A 1035 -4.71 24.51 10.07
CA PRO A 1035 -4.38 25.68 10.86
C PRO A 1035 -5.14 25.68 12.20
N GLN A 1036 -4.47 26.05 13.29
CA GLN A 1036 -4.99 25.79 14.63
C GLN A 1036 -6.38 26.43 14.89
N ILE A 1037 -6.64 27.62 14.35
CA ILE A 1037 -7.98 28.25 14.44
C ILE A 1037 -9.03 27.46 13.64
N GLU A 1038 -8.67 26.92 12.48
CA GLU A 1038 -9.58 26.17 11.60
C GLU A 1038 -9.96 24.79 12.14
N GLN A 1039 -9.23 24.29 13.16
CA GLN A 1039 -9.62 23.07 13.86
C GLN A 1039 -10.96 23.22 14.62
N GLY A 1040 -11.44 24.44 14.81
CA GLY A 1040 -12.82 24.73 15.25
C GLY A 1040 -13.04 24.73 16.76
N TYR A 1041 -11.98 24.67 17.58
CA TYR A 1041 -12.12 24.62 19.05
C TYR A 1041 -12.32 25.99 19.72
N LEU A 1042 -12.11 27.10 19.00
CA LEU A 1042 -12.38 28.44 19.49
C LEU A 1042 -13.82 28.86 19.18
N ASP A 1043 -14.54 29.32 20.20
CA ASP A 1043 -15.91 29.82 20.08
C ASP A 1043 -16.25 30.86 21.17
N GLU A 1044 -17.47 31.40 21.14
CA GLU A 1044 -17.95 32.38 22.12
C GLU A 1044 -18.01 31.87 23.57
N ASN A 1045 -17.92 30.55 23.78
CA ASN A 1045 -17.94 29.95 25.11
C ASN A 1045 -16.55 29.77 25.70
N THR A 1046 -15.50 29.84 24.87
CA THR A 1046 -14.10 29.76 25.28
C THR A 1046 -13.77 30.81 26.35
N THR A 1047 -13.15 30.37 27.44
CA THR A 1047 -12.85 31.22 28.61
C THR A 1047 -11.38 31.62 28.68
N LEU A 1048 -10.48 30.77 28.18
CA LEU A 1048 -9.04 30.97 28.23
C LEU A 1048 -8.38 30.35 26.99
N VAL A 1049 -7.53 31.13 26.33
CA VAL A 1049 -6.59 30.65 25.32
C VAL A 1049 -5.18 30.80 25.86
N THR A 1050 -4.36 29.76 25.74
CA THR A 1050 -2.95 29.80 26.17
C THR A 1050 -2.06 29.58 24.96
N ILE A 1051 -1.06 30.43 24.73
CA ILE A 1051 -0.26 30.39 23.50
C ILE A 1051 1.19 30.88 23.69
N THR A 1052 2.13 30.26 22.96
CA THR A 1052 3.45 30.80 22.60
C THR A 1052 3.54 30.85 21.07
N ILE A 1053 3.97 31.98 20.51
CA ILE A 1053 4.13 32.13 19.06
C ILE A 1053 5.11 33.27 18.75
N GLY A 1054 5.78 33.20 17.60
CA GLY A 1054 6.71 34.23 17.11
C GLY A 1054 8.18 33.78 17.01
N GLY A 1055 8.60 32.77 17.78
CA GLY A 1055 9.98 32.26 17.72
C GLY A 1055 10.35 31.64 16.36
N ASN A 1056 9.43 30.92 15.74
CA ASN A 1056 9.64 30.34 14.41
C ASN A 1056 9.53 31.38 13.30
N ASP A 1057 8.74 32.45 13.47
CA ASP A 1057 8.58 33.54 12.50
C ASP A 1057 9.87 34.33 12.26
N ILE A 1058 10.77 34.35 13.26
CA ILE A 1058 12.10 34.98 13.17
C ILE A 1058 13.19 34.01 12.69
N GLY A 1059 12.84 32.76 12.40
CA GLY A 1059 13.78 31.72 11.97
C GLY A 1059 14.75 31.30 13.08
N PHE A 1060 14.35 31.36 14.36
CA PHE A 1060 15.26 31.15 15.49
C PHE A 1060 15.94 29.77 15.46
N SER A 1061 15.24 28.72 15.02
CA SER A 1061 15.81 27.38 14.83
C SER A 1061 16.98 27.38 13.82
N ASP A 1062 16.81 28.04 12.67
CA ASP A 1062 17.85 28.15 11.63
C ASP A 1062 19.03 29.00 12.11
N VAL A 1063 18.75 30.03 12.91
CA VAL A 1063 19.78 30.87 13.55
C VAL A 1063 20.63 30.03 14.52
N VAL A 1064 20.00 29.32 15.45
CA VAL A 1064 20.70 28.46 16.42
C VAL A 1064 21.48 27.36 15.70
N ARG A 1065 20.92 26.74 14.66
CA ARG A 1065 21.61 25.76 13.82
C ARG A 1065 22.89 26.33 13.20
N GLN A 1066 22.82 27.53 12.61
CA GLN A 1066 24.00 28.22 12.07
C GLN A 1066 25.03 28.53 13.17
N CYS A 1067 24.59 28.90 14.37
CA CYS A 1067 25.48 29.19 15.50
C CYS A 1067 26.19 27.96 16.06
N VAL A 1068 25.50 26.82 16.13
CA VAL A 1068 26.10 25.55 16.49
C VAL A 1068 27.17 25.14 15.47
N VAL A 1069 26.88 25.28 14.17
CA VAL A 1069 27.84 24.98 13.09
C VAL A 1069 29.04 25.92 13.13
N ALA A 1070 28.81 27.24 13.22
CA ALA A 1070 29.88 28.24 13.27
C ALA A 1070 30.76 28.10 14.52
N GLY A 1071 30.16 27.78 15.67
CA GLY A 1071 30.91 27.57 16.91
C GLY A 1071 31.83 26.36 16.84
N LYS A 1072 31.45 25.28 16.15
CA LYS A 1072 32.37 24.16 15.82
C LYS A 1072 33.54 24.62 14.94
N LEU A 1073 33.28 25.50 13.98
CA LEU A 1073 34.30 26.14 13.13
C LEU A 1073 35.03 27.31 13.82
N GLN A 1074 34.84 27.48 15.13
CA GLN A 1074 35.46 28.55 15.91
C GLN A 1074 35.25 29.95 15.28
N THR A 1075 34.07 30.22 14.73
CA THR A 1075 33.69 31.49 14.09
C THR A 1075 32.42 32.05 14.73
N PRO A 1076 32.32 33.36 15.04
CA PRO A 1076 31.07 33.97 15.51
C PRO A 1076 29.98 33.90 14.43
N CYS A 1077 28.79 33.38 14.76
CA CYS A 1077 27.72 33.22 13.77
C CYS A 1077 26.99 34.52 13.44
N ARG A 1078 26.90 35.46 14.40
CA ARG A 1078 26.12 36.69 14.24
C ARG A 1078 26.57 37.55 13.05
N GLU A 1079 27.85 37.46 12.69
CA GLU A 1079 28.52 38.19 11.62
C GLU A 1079 28.49 37.46 10.26
N LEU A 1080 27.93 36.23 10.20
CA LEU A 1080 27.88 35.46 8.96
C LEU A 1080 27.02 36.17 7.90
N PRO A 1081 27.56 36.44 6.69
CA PRO A 1081 26.82 37.06 5.61
C PRO A 1081 25.81 36.07 5.02
N GLN A 1082 24.58 36.52 4.80
CA GLN A 1082 23.56 35.72 4.14
C GLN A 1082 23.71 35.84 2.61
N LEU A 1083 23.83 34.69 1.93
CA LEU A 1083 24.11 34.58 0.48
C LEU A 1083 23.08 35.28 -0.41
N SER A 1084 21.85 35.53 0.08
CA SER A 1084 20.75 36.08 -0.73
C SER A 1084 20.62 37.61 -0.69
N ASN A 1085 21.18 38.30 0.29
CA ASN A 1085 21.02 39.77 0.41
C ASN A 1085 22.18 40.52 1.10
N GLY A 1086 23.28 39.85 1.48
CA GLY A 1086 24.47 40.49 2.04
C GLY A 1086 24.34 41.03 3.47
N LYS A 1087 23.19 40.88 4.14
CA LYS A 1087 23.03 41.25 5.57
C LYS A 1087 23.69 40.22 6.47
N SER A 1088 24.17 40.66 7.64
CA SER A 1088 24.59 39.75 8.72
C SER A 1088 23.38 38.99 9.28
N LEU A 1089 23.63 37.80 9.85
CA LEU A 1089 22.61 36.99 10.51
C LEU A 1089 21.89 37.79 11.63
N GLU A 1090 22.64 38.61 12.37
CA GLU A 1090 22.12 39.53 13.39
C GLU A 1090 21.09 40.53 12.83
N ASN A 1091 21.43 41.26 11.77
CA ASN A 1091 20.55 42.26 11.18
C ASN A 1091 19.28 41.62 10.59
N LYS A 1092 19.41 40.46 9.95
CA LYS A 1092 18.25 39.71 9.45
C LYS A 1092 17.32 39.28 10.60
N THR A 1093 17.88 38.74 11.67
CA THR A 1093 17.10 38.30 12.84
C THR A 1093 16.37 39.49 13.45
N LYS A 1094 17.05 40.64 13.61
CA LYS A 1094 16.44 41.87 14.10
C LYS A 1094 15.26 42.33 13.21
N ASP A 1095 15.46 42.40 11.89
CA ASP A 1095 14.41 42.82 10.95
C ASP A 1095 13.18 41.90 11.02
N LEU A 1096 13.40 40.58 11.13
CA LEU A 1096 12.32 39.60 11.29
C LEU A 1096 11.61 39.73 12.64
N THR A 1097 12.36 39.98 13.73
CA THR A 1097 11.78 40.25 15.05
C THR A 1097 10.90 41.50 15.01
N ASP A 1098 11.36 42.61 14.43
CA ASP A 1098 10.55 43.83 14.28
C ASP A 1098 9.27 43.55 13.48
N ALA A 1099 9.38 42.78 12.38
CA ALA A 1099 8.23 42.40 11.55
C ALA A 1099 7.27 41.40 12.23
N SER A 1100 7.72 40.70 13.27
CA SER A 1100 6.89 39.71 13.98
C SER A 1100 5.78 40.34 14.83
N GLU A 1101 5.89 41.63 15.19
CA GLU A 1101 4.85 42.32 15.99
C GLU A 1101 3.47 42.24 15.31
N ASP A 1102 3.40 42.61 14.03
CA ASP A 1102 2.15 42.64 13.29
C ASP A 1102 1.60 41.23 13.05
N LYS A 1103 2.47 40.23 12.84
CA LYS A 1103 2.07 38.82 12.72
C LYS A 1103 1.47 38.27 14.02
N VAL A 1104 2.10 38.55 15.16
CA VAL A 1104 1.59 38.13 16.48
C VAL A 1104 0.29 38.87 16.79
N LEU A 1105 0.19 40.15 16.46
CA LEU A 1105 -1.03 40.93 16.62
C LEU A 1105 -2.19 40.37 15.77
N GLU A 1106 -1.91 39.92 14.56
CA GLU A 1106 -2.89 39.27 13.69
C GLU A 1106 -3.39 37.94 14.28
N VAL A 1107 -2.49 37.11 14.82
CA VAL A 1107 -2.86 35.89 15.53
C VAL A 1107 -3.76 36.22 16.73
N LEU A 1108 -3.37 37.16 17.58
CA LEU A 1108 -4.16 37.58 18.74
C LEU A 1108 -5.53 38.13 18.32
N SER A 1109 -5.60 38.84 17.20
CA SER A 1109 -6.85 39.38 16.67
C SER A 1109 -7.76 38.28 16.12
N SER A 1110 -7.19 37.31 15.41
CA SER A 1110 -7.92 36.16 14.88
C SER A 1110 -8.48 35.27 16.01
N ILE A 1111 -7.69 35.05 17.06
CA ILE A 1111 -8.14 34.34 18.27
C ILE A 1111 -9.29 35.11 18.93
N GLN A 1112 -9.17 36.43 19.13
CA GLN A 1112 -10.25 37.22 19.74
C GLN A 1112 -11.53 37.21 18.88
N GLN A 1113 -11.41 37.22 17.55
CA GLN A 1113 -12.58 37.13 16.66
C GLN A 1113 -13.28 35.78 16.77
N ALA A 1114 -12.52 34.68 16.85
CA ALA A 1114 -13.07 33.34 17.01
C ALA A 1114 -13.60 33.08 18.43
N ALA A 1115 -12.96 33.66 19.46
CA ALA A 1115 -13.29 33.49 20.88
C ALA A 1115 -13.44 34.85 21.59
N PRO A 1116 -14.53 35.61 21.33
CA PRO A 1116 -14.68 37.00 21.77
C PRO A 1116 -14.76 37.20 23.29
N ASN A 1117 -15.03 36.14 24.06
CA ASN A 1117 -15.12 36.20 25.52
C ASN A 1117 -13.88 35.61 26.23
N ALA A 1118 -12.92 35.07 25.48
CA ALA A 1118 -11.76 34.42 26.07
C ALA A 1118 -10.73 35.44 26.56
N LYS A 1119 -10.10 35.13 27.69
CA LYS A 1119 -8.82 35.74 28.05
C LYS A 1119 -7.72 35.05 27.25
N ILE A 1120 -6.74 35.79 26.75
CA ILE A 1120 -5.61 35.22 26.03
C ILE A 1120 -4.36 35.37 26.90
N ALA A 1121 -3.76 34.27 27.32
CA ALA A 1121 -2.48 34.25 28.00
C ALA A 1121 -1.38 33.89 26.99
N ILE A 1122 -0.64 34.91 26.53
CA ILE A 1122 0.51 34.74 25.63
C ILE A 1122 1.79 34.78 26.45
N LEU A 1123 2.58 33.70 26.41
CA LEU A 1123 3.82 33.60 27.17
C LEU A 1123 5.02 33.88 26.27
N GLY A 1124 6.02 34.58 26.81
CA GLY A 1124 7.31 34.80 26.14
C GLY A 1124 8.22 33.57 26.20
N TYR A 1125 9.44 33.69 25.69
CA TYR A 1125 10.48 32.66 25.69
C TYR A 1125 11.55 32.96 26.76
N PRO A 1126 12.07 31.96 27.51
CA PRO A 1126 13.08 32.20 28.54
C PRO A 1126 14.44 32.57 27.90
N PRO A 1127 15.30 33.30 28.62
CA PRO A 1127 16.71 33.38 28.26
C PRO A 1127 17.29 31.95 28.17
N MET A 1128 18.08 31.67 27.14
CA MET A 1128 18.53 30.32 26.84
C MET A 1128 19.82 29.97 27.54
N PHE A 1129 20.77 30.90 27.68
CA PHE A 1129 22.13 30.58 28.13
C PHE A 1129 22.44 31.13 29.53
N SER A 1130 23.41 30.49 30.20
CA SER A 1130 24.03 31.02 31.41
C SER A 1130 25.29 31.79 31.02
N ASN A 1131 25.47 33.02 31.52
CA ASN A 1131 26.61 33.86 31.17
C ASN A 1131 27.96 33.16 31.35
N GLY A 1132 28.79 33.15 30.30
CA GLY A 1132 30.21 32.79 30.37
C GLY A 1132 30.58 31.31 30.33
N VAL A 1133 29.65 30.39 30.03
CA VAL A 1133 29.92 28.93 29.99
C VAL A 1133 29.58 28.33 28.62
N SER A 1134 30.58 27.79 27.91
CA SER A 1134 30.38 27.11 26.62
C SER A 1134 30.16 25.60 26.82
N CYS A 1135 28.92 25.16 26.99
CA CYS A 1135 28.56 23.73 27.11
C CYS A 1135 27.83 23.13 25.89
N VAL A 1136 27.32 23.99 25.01
CA VAL A 1136 26.81 23.64 23.66
C VAL A 1136 27.65 24.45 22.68
N SER A 1137 28.02 23.89 21.52
CA SER A 1137 29.05 24.43 20.61
C SER A 1137 28.69 25.78 19.94
N ILE A 1138 28.38 26.81 20.74
CA ILE A 1138 28.01 28.19 20.40
C ILE A 1138 28.92 29.09 21.23
N LYS A 1139 29.54 30.10 20.62
CA LYS A 1139 30.47 31.00 21.31
C LYS A 1139 29.75 31.91 22.31
N ALA A 1140 30.44 32.31 23.37
CA ALA A 1140 29.88 33.21 24.40
C ALA A 1140 29.29 34.51 23.83
N VAL A 1141 29.97 35.13 22.85
CA VAL A 1141 29.48 36.34 22.18
C VAL A 1141 28.18 36.11 21.38
N ASP A 1142 28.00 34.92 20.82
CA ASP A 1142 26.77 34.54 20.12
C ASP A 1142 25.68 34.15 21.12
N GLN A 1143 26.02 33.54 22.26
CA GLN A 1143 25.07 33.26 23.36
C GLN A 1143 24.46 34.55 23.92
N GLU A 1144 25.30 35.56 24.20
CA GLU A 1144 24.86 36.89 24.65
C GLU A 1144 23.91 37.55 23.64
N TRP A 1145 24.24 37.45 22.34
CA TRP A 1145 23.41 37.98 21.27
C TRP A 1145 22.07 37.22 21.13
N LEU A 1146 22.08 35.88 21.21
CA LEU A 1146 20.87 35.06 21.14
C LEU A 1146 19.92 35.34 22.31
N ASP A 1147 20.44 35.51 23.53
CA ASP A 1147 19.64 35.91 24.68
C ASP A 1147 19.06 37.32 24.50
N ALA A 1148 19.85 38.27 23.97
CA ALA A 1148 19.34 39.61 23.62
C ALA A 1148 18.26 39.57 22.52
N ALA A 1149 18.38 38.67 21.54
CA ALA A 1149 17.37 38.45 20.52
C ALA A 1149 16.07 37.87 21.09
N ALA A 1150 16.17 36.93 22.04
CA ALA A 1150 15.01 36.40 22.77
C ALA A 1150 14.33 37.48 23.63
N GLU A 1151 15.10 38.35 24.29
CA GLU A 1151 14.57 39.51 25.03
C GLU A 1151 13.86 40.50 24.11
N HIS A 1152 14.41 40.76 22.92
CA HIS A 1152 13.79 41.62 21.92
C HIS A 1152 12.49 41.02 21.37
N LEU A 1153 12.45 39.71 21.13
CA LEU A 1153 11.22 39.02 20.75
C LEU A 1153 10.16 39.11 21.86
N ASN A 1154 10.54 38.90 23.13
CA ASN A 1154 9.62 39.05 24.26
C ASN A 1154 9.06 40.48 24.38
N ALA A 1155 9.90 41.50 24.17
CA ALA A 1155 9.45 42.89 24.14
C ALA A 1155 8.44 43.14 23.01
N THR A 1156 8.67 42.53 21.84
CA THR A 1156 7.78 42.61 20.67
C THR A 1156 6.44 41.91 20.93
N VAL A 1157 6.46 40.70 21.47
CA VAL A 1157 5.24 39.95 21.85
C VAL A 1157 4.46 40.71 22.92
N LYS A 1158 5.14 41.31 23.91
CA LYS A 1158 4.53 42.17 24.92
C LYS A 1158 3.91 43.42 24.31
N ALA A 1159 4.55 44.04 23.33
CA ALA A 1159 4.03 45.20 22.60
C ALA A 1159 2.76 44.84 21.81
N ALA A 1160 2.77 43.71 21.10
CA ALA A 1160 1.61 43.17 20.39
C ALA A 1160 0.43 42.88 21.34
N ALA A 1161 0.70 42.24 22.49
CA ALA A 1161 -0.31 42.01 23.53
C ALA A 1161 -0.88 43.32 24.08
N ALA A 1162 -0.04 44.33 24.34
CA ALA A 1162 -0.49 45.65 24.78
C ALA A 1162 -1.33 46.36 23.71
N ARG A 1163 -0.99 46.20 22.43
CA ARG A 1163 -1.74 46.75 21.29
C ARG A 1163 -3.10 46.07 21.13
N ALA A 1164 -3.17 44.75 21.27
CA ALA A 1164 -4.42 44.00 21.31
C ALA A 1164 -5.31 44.45 22.49
N ASN A 1165 -4.74 44.67 23.68
CA ASN A 1165 -5.50 45.22 24.81
C ASN A 1165 -6.08 46.62 24.54
N ARG A 1166 -5.30 47.50 23.88
CA ARG A 1166 -5.81 48.82 23.48
C ARG A 1166 -6.95 48.74 22.47
N ALA A 1167 -7.00 47.67 21.68
CA ALA A 1167 -8.12 47.34 20.78
C ALA A 1167 -9.31 46.66 21.49
N GLY A 1168 -9.24 46.50 22.82
CA GLY A 1168 -10.33 45.94 23.64
C GLY A 1168 -10.23 44.43 23.90
N HIS A 1169 -9.13 43.77 23.51
CA HIS A 1169 -8.95 42.34 23.71
C HIS A 1169 -8.41 42.06 25.13
N ALA A 1170 -8.77 40.95 25.77
CA ALA A 1170 -8.29 40.63 27.12
C ALA A 1170 -7.00 39.78 27.05
N VAL A 1171 -5.86 40.43 26.73
CA VAL A 1171 -4.59 39.73 26.50
C VAL A 1171 -3.62 39.95 27.66
N TYR A 1172 -2.98 38.89 28.14
CA TYR A 1172 -2.01 38.95 29.24
C TYR A 1172 -0.69 38.36 28.77
N PHE A 1173 0.38 39.13 28.91
CA PHE A 1173 1.72 38.67 28.60
C PHE A 1173 2.38 38.11 29.86
N GLY A 1174 2.84 36.85 29.78
CA GLY A 1174 3.60 36.20 30.84
C GLY A 1174 5.09 36.16 30.51
N ASP A 1175 5.93 36.83 31.31
CA ASP A 1175 7.39 36.86 31.12
C ASP A 1175 8.07 35.71 31.88
N PRO A 1176 8.69 34.73 31.20
CA PRO A 1176 9.37 33.62 31.88
C PRO A 1176 10.73 33.99 32.48
N LYS A 1177 11.29 35.18 32.20
CA LYS A 1177 12.66 35.57 32.55
C LYS A 1177 13.00 35.36 34.04
N THR A 1178 12.15 35.80 34.94
CA THR A 1178 12.37 35.69 36.39
C THR A 1178 12.29 34.24 36.87
N THR A 1179 11.33 33.48 36.34
CA THR A 1179 11.06 32.09 36.75
C THR A 1179 12.14 31.14 36.25
N PHE A 1180 12.76 31.44 35.10
CA PHE A 1180 13.85 30.65 34.51
C PHE A 1180 15.26 31.09 34.96
N SER A 1181 15.39 32.15 35.75
CA SER A 1181 16.68 32.66 36.22
C SER A 1181 17.51 31.58 36.92
N GLY A 1182 18.72 31.32 36.43
CA GLY A 1182 19.62 30.30 36.99
C GLY A 1182 19.26 28.85 36.61
N ARG A 1183 18.29 28.68 35.68
CA ARG A 1183 17.83 27.38 35.16
C ARG A 1183 18.07 27.26 33.65
N ASN A 1184 18.89 28.14 33.08
CA ASN A 1184 19.22 28.22 31.66
C ASN A 1184 20.10 27.01 31.24
N ILE A 1185 20.37 26.89 29.93
CA ILE A 1185 21.37 25.97 29.39
C ILE A 1185 22.73 26.26 30.05
N CYS A 1186 23.52 25.22 30.29
CA CYS A 1186 24.81 25.27 31.00
C CYS A 1186 24.77 25.62 32.49
N SER A 1187 23.58 25.75 33.11
CA SER A 1187 23.46 25.84 34.57
C SER A 1187 23.64 24.46 35.23
N SER A 1188 23.80 24.43 36.56
CA SER A 1188 23.90 23.18 37.33
C SER A 1188 22.60 22.38 37.40
N SER A 1189 21.46 23.00 37.07
CA SER A 1189 20.14 22.36 37.06
C SER A 1189 19.30 22.92 35.91
N PRO A 1190 19.64 22.59 34.66
CA PRO A 1190 19.02 23.18 33.49
C PRO A 1190 17.55 22.75 33.36
N ALA A 1191 16.69 23.72 33.06
CA ALA A 1191 15.29 23.54 32.72
C ALA A 1191 15.04 23.57 31.20
N ILE A 1192 16.07 23.87 30.42
CA ILE A 1192 16.08 23.88 28.96
C ILE A 1192 17.08 22.80 28.50
N ASN A 1193 16.69 21.99 27.53
CA ASN A 1193 17.57 20.98 26.94
C ASN A 1193 18.77 21.65 26.25
N GLY A 1194 19.95 21.06 26.40
CA GLY A 1194 21.11 21.40 25.58
C GLY A 1194 20.99 20.79 24.18
N LEU A 1195 22.11 20.38 23.60
CA LEU A 1195 22.08 19.55 22.39
C LEU A 1195 21.68 18.13 22.75
N VAL A 1196 20.55 17.66 22.21
CA VAL A 1196 20.09 16.29 22.36
C VAL A 1196 20.57 15.51 21.14
N GLU A 1197 21.64 14.73 21.32
CA GLU A 1197 22.20 13.91 20.24
C GLU A 1197 21.25 12.77 19.86
N TYR A 1198 21.12 12.55 18.56
CA TYR A 1198 20.40 11.41 17.98
C TYR A 1198 21.34 10.20 17.85
N ASP A 1199 21.09 9.16 18.63
CA ASP A 1199 21.88 7.92 18.60
C ASP A 1199 21.24 6.87 17.68
N ALA A 1200 21.75 6.76 16.45
CA ALA A 1200 21.30 5.76 15.49
C ALA A 1200 21.72 4.31 15.83
N LYS A 1201 22.71 4.09 16.71
CA LYS A 1201 23.29 2.76 16.99
C LYS A 1201 22.62 2.01 18.15
N ASN A 1202 21.92 2.73 19.03
CA ASN A 1202 21.10 2.15 20.11
C ASN A 1202 19.59 2.13 19.80
N GLY A 1203 19.23 2.09 18.51
CA GLY A 1203 17.82 2.13 18.09
C GLY A 1203 17.15 3.43 18.50
N GLY A 1204 17.75 4.57 18.08
CA GLY A 1204 17.36 5.95 18.40
C GLY A 1204 15.90 6.05 18.79
N THR A 1205 15.65 6.51 20.02
CA THR A 1205 14.33 6.46 20.68
C THR A 1205 13.17 6.73 19.70
N PRO A 1206 12.08 5.94 19.74
CA PRO A 1206 11.06 5.81 18.70
C PRO A 1206 10.11 7.04 18.62
N TRP A 1207 10.67 8.25 18.47
CA TRP A 1207 9.91 9.47 18.18
C TRP A 1207 9.86 9.58 16.68
N ASN A 1208 8.83 8.95 16.13
CA ASN A 1208 8.74 8.70 14.71
C ASN A 1208 8.78 10.02 13.95
N GLY A 1209 8.27 11.16 14.45
CA GLY A 1209 8.17 12.45 13.74
C GLY A 1209 9.44 13.31 13.58
N ASP A 1210 10.56 12.97 14.22
CA ASP A 1210 11.77 13.82 14.20
C ASP A 1210 12.58 13.70 12.89
N LYS A 1211 13.06 14.82 12.31
CA LYS A 1211 14.10 14.87 11.23
C LYS A 1211 15.42 15.40 11.80
N PRO A 1212 16.15 14.64 12.64
CA PRO A 1212 17.23 15.21 13.45
C PRO A 1212 18.52 15.47 12.67
N LEU A 1213 18.63 15.07 11.40
CA LEU A 1213 19.90 15.13 10.67
C LEU A 1213 20.20 16.54 10.16
N VAL A 1214 21.34 17.09 10.58
CA VAL A 1214 21.90 18.37 10.15
C VAL A 1214 23.15 18.13 9.29
N ASP A 1215 23.16 18.64 8.07
CA ASP A 1215 24.36 18.64 7.23
C ASP A 1215 25.41 19.62 7.78
N PHE A 1216 26.61 19.11 8.02
CA PHE A 1216 27.77 19.88 8.47
C PHE A 1216 28.75 20.07 7.30
N PRO A 1217 29.04 21.31 6.88
CA PRO A 1217 30.02 21.56 5.83
C PRO A 1217 31.44 21.24 6.33
N TRP A 1218 32.08 20.26 5.70
CA TRP A 1218 33.45 19.83 5.96
C TRP A 1218 34.26 19.91 4.65
N PRO A 1219 35.59 20.13 4.66
CA PRO A 1219 36.40 20.03 3.45
C PRO A 1219 36.30 18.61 2.85
N GLY A 1220 35.49 18.46 1.79
CA GLY A 1220 35.06 17.17 1.25
C GLY A 1220 33.53 17.04 1.23
N ASP A 1221 33.02 15.86 1.57
CA ASP A 1221 31.58 15.63 1.70
C ASP A 1221 31.04 16.21 3.03
N ASN A 1222 29.79 16.70 3.02
CA ASN A 1222 29.10 17.14 4.22
C ASN A 1222 28.95 15.98 5.22
N VAL A 1223 29.24 16.22 6.50
CA VAL A 1223 29.05 15.23 7.57
C VAL A 1223 27.67 15.41 8.18
N GLN A 1224 26.83 14.37 8.22
CA GLN A 1224 25.54 14.45 8.90
C GLN A 1224 25.70 14.30 10.41
N TRP A 1225 25.18 15.27 11.17
CA TRP A 1225 25.11 15.20 12.63
C TRP A 1225 23.66 15.17 13.09
N GLY A 1226 23.28 14.15 13.86
CA GLY A 1226 21.93 13.99 14.37
C GLY A 1226 21.70 14.77 15.66
N VAL A 1227 20.90 15.83 15.59
CA VAL A 1227 20.47 16.67 16.72
C VAL A 1227 18.94 16.71 16.74
N SER A 1228 18.33 16.24 17.82
CA SER A 1228 16.87 16.18 17.94
C SER A 1228 16.22 17.57 18.03
N GLN A 1229 14.99 17.69 17.52
CA GLN A 1229 14.13 18.87 17.69
C GLN A 1229 13.91 19.25 19.17
N GLN A 1230 14.09 18.32 20.10
CA GLN A 1230 14.04 18.56 21.55
C GLN A 1230 15.11 19.55 22.06
N SER A 1231 16.17 19.75 21.29
CA SER A 1231 17.27 20.64 21.65
C SER A 1231 16.78 22.07 21.83
N PHE A 1232 17.31 22.80 22.82
CA PHE A 1232 16.93 24.18 23.14
C PHE A 1232 15.47 24.39 23.60
N HIS A 1233 14.70 23.31 23.81
CA HIS A 1233 13.33 23.39 24.33
C HIS A 1233 13.25 23.10 25.83
N PRO A 1234 12.18 23.54 26.53
CA PRO A 1234 12.00 23.25 27.95
C PRO A 1234 11.86 21.75 28.20
N ASN A 1235 12.64 21.22 29.15
CA ASN A 1235 12.48 19.84 29.58
C ASN A 1235 11.27 19.68 30.53
N THR A 1236 11.09 18.50 31.12
CA THR A 1236 9.99 18.24 32.06
C THR A 1236 10.00 19.20 33.27
N VAL A 1237 11.16 19.70 33.69
CA VAL A 1237 11.27 20.74 34.73
C VAL A 1237 10.89 22.11 34.18
N GLY A 1238 11.39 22.48 33.00
CA GLY A 1238 11.09 23.76 32.36
C GLY A 1238 9.61 23.96 32.04
N THR A 1239 8.91 22.93 31.59
CA THR A 1239 7.45 22.97 31.42
C THR A 1239 6.71 23.17 32.76
N GLY A 1240 7.28 22.73 33.89
CA GLY A 1240 6.76 23.07 35.22
C GLY A 1240 6.96 24.54 35.61
N LEU A 1241 8.10 25.13 35.21
CA LEU A 1241 8.35 26.56 35.39
C LEU A 1241 7.39 27.39 34.53
N TYR A 1242 7.19 27.04 33.26
CA TYR A 1242 6.19 27.68 32.41
C TYR A 1242 4.77 27.60 32.97
N ALA A 1243 4.40 26.46 33.58
CA ALA A 1243 3.11 26.33 34.25
C ALA A 1243 2.96 27.35 35.39
N THR A 1244 4.06 27.64 36.10
CA THR A 1244 4.10 28.69 37.15
C THR A 1244 3.93 30.08 36.54
N VAL A 1245 4.61 30.37 35.43
CA VAL A 1245 4.47 31.64 34.68
C VAL A 1245 3.02 31.86 34.27
N LEU A 1246 2.35 30.84 33.72
CA LEU A 1246 0.93 30.93 33.37
C LEU A 1246 0.06 31.23 34.60
N GLN A 1247 0.25 30.48 35.69
CA GLN A 1247 -0.55 30.64 36.91
C GLN A 1247 -0.44 32.05 37.49
N ASP A 1248 0.76 32.61 37.52
CA ASP A 1248 1.00 33.95 38.04
C ASP A 1248 0.51 35.05 37.09
N THR A 1249 0.62 34.84 35.78
CA THR A 1249 0.03 35.72 34.75
C THR A 1249 -1.48 35.84 34.96
N LEU A 1250 -2.16 34.71 35.17
CA LEU A 1250 -3.60 34.67 35.44
C LEU A 1250 -3.98 35.29 36.80
N ARG A 1251 -3.05 35.36 37.75
CA ARG A 1251 -3.22 36.03 39.06
C ARG A 1251 -2.87 37.52 39.03
N GLY A 1252 -2.36 38.04 37.91
CA GLY A 1252 -1.92 39.44 37.78
C GLY A 1252 -0.64 39.76 38.57
N ARG A 1253 0.25 38.77 38.75
CA ARG A 1253 1.52 38.94 39.49
C ARG A 1253 2.71 39.39 38.60
N TYR A 1254 2.50 39.57 37.30
CA TYR A 1254 3.53 39.93 36.32
C TYR A 1254 3.15 41.13 35.45
#